data_AF-A0A1E3QB76-F1
#
_entry.id   AF-A0A1E3QB76-F1
#
_cell.length_a   1.000
_cell.length_b   1.000
_cell.length_c   1.000
_cell.angle_alpha   90.00
_cell.angle_beta   90.00
_cell.angle_gamma   90.00
#
_symmetry.space_group_name_H-M   'P 1'
#
loop_
_entity.id
_entity.type
_entity.pdbx_description
1 polymer ?
#
loop_
_entity_poly.entity_id
_entity_poly.type
_entity_poly.pdbx_seq_one_letter_code
_entity_poly.pdbx_strand_id
1 'polypeptide(L)'
;MQDLLSGILAQTQPKQNTTATDTITKLCDRLLNSTLLEDRRAAVLGLKGFCREYREAVVTGGLRGLIAELQRDRLDTETVKATLETVLLLFMRDKASQTADVDYIALWLADEFTQREENITLLIDILENKDFYVRLYSLQLLAAVLSNRTERTQQCVFAAPLGISRLVSTLDDHREAIQNDAVMLLLHLVDGHPDIQKLVAFENTFDKTFIIIEREGGVEGGIIARDCLRLIANLLRFNSSNQNLFRETSCIPRLSNLMIVGKGDANWDAQKVKNLILVLEICRLFVVEGSLGTPANQNILFQAGVLMNVLRLAFADSTNIQVRAMALVATADLIRGNKEIQEKFANIDVPYINVSAPGEPNHVQLEPEVIPVTQALLNWALYNSSIYAFDLRVGASMCLEGYFSNNNGTRIAFLEDAIDAYFKDNRGPKNAKLLSGLLDYETDARTDPYRTWFACIIMLHIFEGGQELKDLARSITIGDEDAGEEVVTAIQTISANLVASLQYNLDIRIPIAYIMLLSVWLYEDYDAIDDFLSEGSSVQSLVADVSQSSSHNVLVEGMCTTVLAVLYGYCTTSSPIPRPVLNRLLISRIGRDSFIMKLRLLRRHSLVRDFNPSEILSAEKDATGLPSVFFNRVFIDFFKDRYSRLEKVLDRDPNRDPISPEAIEAQNELAIETMENLQRELEVLKAQLAATEGEKQKTEESLAEEKQKAETTLASNSEIMVAISREREELDGKLKEAEAVIKKLQDHVAAAGKELTDEREKSREIERKLGNTAQSLGLERNKLEKRVKELEDNARKANSRIDSLEKDLGKSKERALQAESALRALKESSANEKAKLESKVKQSEDSTTYMHSMLEES
;
A
#
# COMPACT_ATOMS: atom_id res chain seq x y z
N MET A 1 24.05 -37.19 -74.83
CA MET A 1 23.48 -38.44 -75.40
C MET A 1 24.16 -39.71 -74.86
N GLN A 2 24.95 -39.62 -73.78
CA GLN A 2 25.43 -40.77 -72.99
C GLN A 2 24.69 -40.89 -71.64
N ASP A 3 24.02 -39.83 -71.17
CA ASP A 3 23.22 -39.85 -69.93
C ASP A 3 21.78 -40.36 -70.07
N LEU A 4 21.29 -40.59 -71.31
CA LEU A 4 19.95 -41.18 -71.51
C LEU A 4 19.97 -42.72 -71.49
N LEU A 5 21.14 -43.34 -71.58
CA LEU A 5 21.32 -44.80 -71.60
C LEU A 5 21.64 -45.40 -70.22
N SER A 6 22.06 -44.59 -69.25
CA SER A 6 22.23 -45.02 -67.85
C SER A 6 20.90 -45.15 -67.10
N GLY A 7 19.87 -44.40 -67.50
CA GLY A 7 18.53 -44.45 -66.90
C GLY A 7 17.69 -45.68 -67.27
N ILE A 8 18.03 -46.41 -68.34
CA ILE A 8 17.23 -47.55 -68.82
C ILE A 8 17.81 -48.91 -68.35
N LEU A 9 19.06 -48.94 -67.87
CA LEU A 9 19.70 -50.15 -67.32
C LEU A 9 19.57 -50.29 -65.78
N ALA A 10 18.93 -49.34 -65.09
CA ALA A 10 18.67 -49.42 -63.65
C ALA A 10 17.32 -50.09 -63.28
N GLN A 11 16.56 -50.61 -64.26
CA GLN A 11 15.35 -51.39 -64.00
C GLN A 11 15.63 -52.89 -64.08
N THR A 12 16.41 -53.44 -63.13
CA THR A 12 16.38 -54.87 -62.76
C THR A 12 16.98 -55.13 -61.38
N GLN A 13 16.51 -54.47 -60.33
CA GLN A 13 16.59 -55.02 -58.97
C GLN A 13 15.34 -54.68 -58.11
N PRO A 14 14.27 -55.49 -58.17
CA PRO A 14 13.17 -55.42 -57.21
C PRO A 14 13.07 -56.68 -56.29
N LYS A 15 14.15 -57.44 -56.08
CA LYS A 15 14.09 -58.71 -55.31
C LYS A 15 14.54 -58.65 -53.85
N GLN A 16 15.35 -57.68 -53.42
CA GLN A 16 15.87 -57.65 -52.04
C GLN A 16 14.87 -57.03 -51.04
N ASN A 17 14.20 -55.92 -51.38
CA ASN A 17 13.28 -55.22 -50.46
C ASN A 17 11.99 -56.00 -50.11
N THR A 18 11.44 -56.75 -51.07
CA THR A 18 10.27 -57.63 -50.84
C THR A 18 10.63 -58.82 -49.95
N THR A 19 11.79 -59.44 -50.17
CA THR A 19 12.25 -60.58 -49.34
C THR A 19 12.48 -60.18 -47.88
N ALA A 20 13.02 -58.98 -47.62
CA ALA A 20 13.23 -58.47 -46.26
C ALA A 20 11.90 -58.23 -45.54
N THR A 21 10.94 -57.58 -46.20
CA THR A 21 9.61 -57.30 -45.62
C THR A 21 8.81 -58.58 -45.34
N ASP A 22 8.88 -59.57 -46.23
CA ASP A 22 8.27 -60.90 -46.03
C ASP A 22 8.91 -61.63 -44.83
N THR A 23 10.23 -61.49 -44.68
CA THR A 23 10.97 -62.08 -43.54
C THR A 23 10.57 -61.43 -42.23
N ILE A 24 10.47 -60.10 -42.18
CA ILE A 24 9.99 -59.35 -41.02
C ILE A 24 8.58 -59.81 -40.65
N THR A 25 7.69 -59.94 -41.63
CA THR A 25 6.31 -60.41 -41.38
C THR A 25 6.27 -61.82 -40.77
N LYS A 26 7.10 -62.75 -41.26
CA LYS A 26 7.22 -64.10 -40.68
C LYS A 26 7.80 -64.09 -39.27
N LEU A 27 8.76 -63.20 -38.99
CA LEU A 27 9.32 -63.05 -37.65
C LEU A 27 8.28 -62.47 -36.67
N CYS A 28 7.48 -61.49 -37.09
CA CYS A 28 6.37 -60.94 -36.30
C CYS A 28 5.31 -62.01 -36.02
N ASP A 29 4.95 -62.83 -37.01
CA ASP A 29 4.01 -63.95 -36.84
C ASP A 29 4.56 -65.00 -35.85
N ARG A 30 5.85 -65.36 -35.97
CA ARG A 30 6.52 -66.28 -35.04
C ARG A 30 6.56 -65.73 -33.62
N LEU A 31 6.79 -64.43 -33.45
CA LEU A 31 6.79 -63.76 -32.15
C LEU A 31 5.41 -63.84 -31.47
N LEU A 32 4.33 -63.62 -32.23
CA LEU A 32 2.96 -63.65 -31.70
C LEU A 32 2.51 -65.09 -31.40
N ASN A 33 2.76 -66.02 -32.31
CA ASN A 33 2.09 -67.33 -32.31
C ASN A 33 2.95 -68.50 -31.83
N SER A 34 4.28 -68.38 -31.70
CA SER A 34 5.11 -69.50 -31.25
C SER A 34 4.94 -69.80 -29.75
N THR A 35 4.83 -71.08 -29.43
CA THR A 35 4.70 -71.59 -28.05
C THR A 35 6.05 -71.79 -27.36
N LEU A 36 7.13 -72.04 -28.12
CA LEU A 36 8.47 -72.26 -27.58
C LEU A 36 9.22 -70.95 -27.33
N LEU A 37 9.79 -70.79 -26.13
CA LEU A 37 10.54 -69.59 -25.76
C LEU A 37 11.75 -69.34 -26.67
N GLU A 38 12.48 -70.40 -27.05
CA GLU A 38 13.64 -70.29 -27.94
C GLU A 38 13.27 -69.74 -29.32
N ASP A 39 12.13 -70.15 -29.86
CA ASP A 39 11.63 -69.69 -31.15
C ASP A 39 11.27 -68.21 -31.14
N ARG A 40 10.71 -67.74 -30.01
CA ARG A 40 10.36 -66.34 -29.83
C ARG A 40 11.58 -65.47 -29.59
N ARG A 41 12.52 -65.92 -28.75
CA ARG A 41 13.81 -65.26 -28.57
C ARG A 41 14.54 -65.12 -29.90
N ALA A 42 14.56 -66.18 -30.72
CA ALA A 42 15.11 -66.12 -32.07
C ALA A 42 14.37 -65.14 -32.97
N ALA A 43 13.04 -65.02 -32.86
CA ALA A 43 12.26 -64.03 -33.58
C ALA A 43 12.61 -62.60 -33.18
N VAL A 44 12.72 -62.31 -31.88
CA VAL A 44 13.15 -60.99 -31.36
C VAL A 44 14.54 -60.63 -31.89
N LEU A 45 15.51 -61.54 -31.78
CA LEU A 45 16.88 -61.33 -32.28
C LEU A 45 16.91 -61.14 -33.80
N GLY A 46 16.05 -61.83 -34.54
CA GLY A 46 15.86 -61.62 -35.97
C GLY A 46 15.35 -60.21 -36.28
N LEU A 47 14.28 -59.76 -35.59
CA LEU A 47 13.72 -58.42 -35.75
C LEU A 47 14.73 -57.32 -35.39
N LYS A 48 15.54 -57.54 -34.34
CA LYS A 48 16.64 -56.65 -33.96
C LYS A 48 17.60 -56.36 -35.11
N GLY A 49 17.93 -57.38 -35.91
CA GLY A 49 18.79 -57.24 -37.09
C GLY A 49 18.23 -56.31 -38.16
N PHE A 50 16.90 -56.23 -38.28
CA PHE A 50 16.21 -55.40 -39.28
C PHE A 50 15.87 -53.98 -38.80
N CYS A 51 16.00 -53.68 -37.50
CA CYS A 51 15.57 -52.40 -36.91
C CYS A 51 16.26 -51.17 -37.51
N ARG A 52 17.51 -51.30 -37.98
CA ARG A 52 18.28 -50.18 -38.54
C ARG A 52 17.86 -49.84 -39.98
N GLU A 53 17.76 -50.86 -40.83
CA GLU A 53 17.51 -50.68 -42.27
C GLU A 53 16.01 -50.64 -42.61
N TYR A 54 15.17 -51.31 -41.82
CA TYR A 54 13.73 -51.50 -42.09
C TYR A 54 12.87 -51.10 -40.88
N ARG A 55 13.25 -50.01 -40.20
CA ARG A 55 12.61 -49.50 -38.96
C ARG A 55 11.08 -49.47 -39.04
N GLU A 56 10.51 -48.81 -40.05
CA GLU A 56 9.06 -48.65 -40.21
C GLU A 56 8.30 -49.98 -40.38
N ALA A 57 8.86 -50.91 -41.15
CA ALA A 57 8.28 -52.23 -41.35
C ALA A 57 8.28 -53.05 -40.04
N VAL A 58 9.36 -52.95 -39.26
CA VAL A 58 9.46 -53.60 -37.94
C VAL A 58 8.49 -52.99 -36.94
N VAL A 59 8.33 -51.66 -36.92
CA VAL A 59 7.35 -51.01 -36.02
C VAL A 59 5.93 -51.48 -36.36
N THR A 60 5.57 -51.48 -37.63
CA THR A 60 4.21 -51.79 -38.09
C THR A 60 3.78 -53.22 -37.82
N GLY A 61 4.66 -54.19 -38.04
CA GLY A 61 4.33 -55.60 -37.81
C GLY A 61 4.66 -56.09 -36.40
N GLY A 62 5.71 -55.54 -35.77
CA GLY A 62 6.39 -56.17 -34.64
C GLY A 62 6.15 -55.54 -33.28
N LEU A 63 5.79 -54.25 -33.21
CA LEU A 63 5.77 -53.50 -31.94
C LEU A 63 4.86 -54.13 -30.88
N ARG A 64 3.61 -54.45 -31.26
CA ARG A 64 2.64 -55.09 -30.34
C ARG A 64 3.12 -56.45 -29.85
N GLY A 65 3.76 -57.23 -30.73
CA GLY A 65 4.36 -58.51 -30.38
C GLY A 65 5.51 -58.35 -29.40
N LEU A 66 6.37 -57.35 -29.60
CA LEU A 66 7.49 -57.04 -28.70
C LEU A 66 6.99 -56.60 -27.32
N ILE A 67 5.97 -55.75 -27.24
CA ILE A 67 5.36 -55.34 -25.97
C ILE A 67 4.73 -56.54 -25.25
N ALA A 68 4.00 -57.40 -25.98
CA ALA A 68 3.41 -58.60 -25.41
C ALA A 68 4.47 -59.59 -24.89
N GLU A 69 5.63 -59.66 -25.55
CA GLU A 69 6.74 -60.52 -25.13
C GLU A 69 7.36 -60.08 -23.81
N LEU A 70 7.48 -58.76 -23.56
CA LEU A 70 7.92 -58.23 -22.27
C LEU A 70 7.03 -58.71 -21.12
N GLN A 71 5.73 -58.87 -21.35
CA GLN A 71 4.80 -59.40 -20.36
C GLN A 71 4.88 -60.93 -20.25
N ARG A 72 4.88 -61.63 -21.39
CA ARG A 72 4.80 -63.09 -21.45
C ARG A 72 6.05 -63.75 -20.89
N ASP A 73 7.23 -63.30 -21.31
CA ASP A 73 8.51 -63.92 -21.00
C ASP A 73 9.32 -63.11 -19.97
N ARG A 74 8.63 -62.33 -19.12
CA ARG A 74 9.24 -61.45 -18.09
C ARG A 74 10.22 -62.11 -17.13
N LEU A 75 10.13 -63.43 -16.95
CA LEU A 75 11.02 -64.21 -16.08
C LEU A 75 12.35 -64.57 -16.75
N ASP A 76 12.40 -64.54 -18.08
CA ASP A 76 13.59 -64.85 -18.85
C ASP A 76 14.39 -63.60 -19.19
N THR A 77 15.50 -63.42 -18.48
CA THR A 77 16.31 -62.19 -18.54
C THR A 77 16.91 -61.96 -19.94
N GLU A 78 17.29 -63.02 -20.66
CA GLU A 78 17.87 -62.90 -22.00
C GLU A 78 16.85 -62.40 -23.03
N THR A 79 15.64 -62.96 -23.03
CA THR A 79 14.56 -62.52 -23.92
C THR A 79 14.09 -61.11 -23.59
N VAL A 80 13.92 -60.77 -22.30
CA VAL A 80 13.57 -59.40 -21.88
C VAL A 80 14.63 -58.41 -22.33
N LYS A 81 15.91 -58.69 -22.08
CA LYS A 81 17.03 -57.85 -22.52
C LYS A 81 17.02 -57.64 -24.03
N ALA A 82 16.90 -58.73 -24.81
CA ALA A 82 16.87 -58.65 -26.27
C ALA A 82 15.67 -57.83 -26.77
N THR A 83 14.51 -57.97 -26.11
CA THR A 83 13.28 -57.25 -26.47
C THR A 83 13.40 -55.76 -26.18
N LEU A 84 13.85 -55.38 -24.97
CA LEU A 84 14.07 -53.98 -24.60
C LEU A 84 15.07 -53.30 -25.54
N GLU A 85 16.19 -53.97 -25.83
CA GLU A 85 17.21 -53.45 -26.76
C GLU A 85 16.64 -53.28 -28.18
N THR A 86 15.82 -54.22 -28.64
CA THR A 86 15.15 -54.14 -29.95
C THR A 86 14.21 -52.93 -30.01
N VAL A 87 13.39 -52.73 -28.98
CA VAL A 87 12.49 -51.57 -28.91
C VAL A 87 13.27 -50.26 -28.84
N LEU A 88 14.34 -50.18 -28.05
CA LEU A 88 15.20 -49.00 -27.99
C LEU A 88 15.83 -48.65 -29.34
N LEU A 89 16.28 -49.66 -30.09
CA LEU A 89 16.78 -49.46 -31.45
C LEU A 89 15.71 -48.84 -32.37
N LEU A 90 14.43 -49.17 -32.18
CA LEU A 90 13.32 -48.57 -32.93
C LEU A 90 13.05 -47.11 -32.53
N PHE A 91 13.44 -46.67 -31.35
CA PHE A 91 13.35 -45.24 -30.96
C PHE A 91 14.48 -44.39 -31.56
N MET A 92 15.58 -44.99 -32.01
CA MET A 92 16.70 -44.24 -32.59
C MET A 92 16.45 -43.86 -34.05
N ARG A 93 16.78 -42.61 -34.40
CA ARG A 93 16.78 -42.11 -35.80
C ARG A 93 17.92 -42.72 -36.60
N ASP A 94 17.66 -42.95 -37.89
CA ASP A 94 18.73 -43.28 -38.83
C ASP A 94 19.53 -42.01 -39.18
N LYS A 95 20.87 -42.15 -39.29
CA LYS A 95 21.78 -41.01 -39.52
C LYS A 95 21.50 -40.30 -40.85
N ALA A 96 20.91 -41.00 -41.83
CA ALA A 96 20.55 -40.46 -43.13
C ALA A 96 19.28 -39.59 -43.13
N SER A 97 18.45 -39.66 -42.07
CA SER A 97 17.12 -39.00 -41.99
C SER A 97 17.11 -37.74 -41.11
N GLN A 98 18.26 -37.14 -40.83
CA GLN A 98 18.39 -35.95 -39.96
C GLN A 98 17.76 -34.66 -40.53
N THR A 99 17.14 -34.70 -41.71
CA THR A 99 16.53 -33.54 -42.37
C THR A 99 15.09 -33.22 -41.92
N ALA A 100 14.41 -34.15 -41.25
CA ALA A 100 13.07 -33.93 -40.69
C ALA A 100 13.16 -33.50 -39.22
N ASP A 101 12.47 -32.42 -38.86
CA ASP A 101 12.46 -31.89 -37.49
C ASP A 101 11.79 -32.88 -36.51
N VAL A 102 10.74 -33.59 -36.93
CA VAL A 102 9.91 -34.47 -36.07
C VAL A 102 10.02 -35.95 -36.44
N ASP A 103 10.20 -36.83 -35.45
CA ASP A 103 10.25 -38.30 -35.63
C ASP A 103 8.87 -38.92 -35.42
N TYR A 104 8.09 -39.02 -36.48
CA TYR A 104 6.74 -39.61 -36.42
C TYR A 104 6.76 -41.07 -35.96
N ILE A 105 7.84 -41.82 -36.21
CA ILE A 105 7.95 -43.22 -35.77
C ILE A 105 8.14 -43.26 -34.25
N ALA A 106 9.00 -42.41 -33.69
CA ALA A 106 9.18 -42.32 -32.24
C ALA A 106 7.91 -41.87 -31.50
N LEU A 107 7.17 -40.91 -32.08
CA LEU A 107 5.86 -40.50 -31.56
C LEU A 107 4.85 -41.65 -31.57
N TRP A 108 4.77 -42.39 -32.67
CA TRP A 108 3.88 -43.54 -32.79
C TRP A 108 4.26 -44.68 -31.83
N LEU A 109 5.55 -44.97 -31.68
CA LEU A 109 6.05 -45.92 -30.68
C LEU A 109 5.59 -45.51 -29.28
N ALA A 110 5.80 -44.25 -28.90
CA ALA A 110 5.38 -43.72 -27.61
C ALA A 110 3.85 -43.76 -27.43
N ASP A 111 3.07 -43.52 -28.48
CA ASP A 111 1.61 -43.69 -28.46
C ASP A 111 1.19 -45.13 -28.14
N GLU A 112 1.78 -46.10 -28.82
CA GLU A 112 1.44 -47.50 -28.59
C GLU A 112 1.80 -47.95 -27.16
N PHE A 113 2.95 -47.50 -26.64
CA PHE A 113 3.33 -47.73 -25.25
C PHE A 113 2.34 -47.08 -24.28
N THR A 114 1.89 -45.86 -24.53
CA THR A 114 1.06 -45.10 -23.59
C THR A 114 -0.46 -45.31 -23.77
N GLN A 115 -0.87 -46.04 -24.82
CA GLN A 115 -2.27 -46.38 -25.06
C GLN A 115 -2.83 -47.26 -23.94
N ARG A 116 -2.03 -48.22 -23.45
CA ARG A 116 -2.36 -49.06 -22.29
C ARG A 116 -1.44 -48.71 -21.13
N GLU A 117 -2.02 -48.25 -20.02
CA GLU A 117 -1.29 -47.90 -18.80
C GLU A 117 -0.45 -49.07 -18.25
N GLU A 118 -0.95 -50.29 -18.42
CA GLU A 118 -0.26 -51.54 -18.07
C GLU A 118 1.12 -51.66 -18.70
N ASN A 119 1.35 -51.09 -19.89
CA ASN A 119 2.65 -51.17 -20.56
C ASN A 119 3.72 -50.34 -19.83
N ILE A 120 3.36 -49.16 -19.32
CA ILE A 120 4.28 -48.33 -18.52
C ILE A 120 4.50 -48.97 -17.15
N THR A 121 3.42 -49.48 -16.54
CA THR A 121 3.51 -50.24 -15.28
C THR A 121 4.42 -51.46 -15.44
N LEU A 122 4.35 -52.17 -16.57
CA LEU A 122 5.24 -53.28 -16.90
C LEU A 122 6.71 -52.86 -16.99
N LEU A 123 7.01 -51.73 -17.64
CA LEU A 123 8.39 -51.24 -17.70
C LEU A 123 8.93 -50.90 -16.31
N ILE A 124 8.10 -50.32 -15.44
CA ILE A 124 8.43 -50.08 -14.03
C ILE A 124 8.59 -51.41 -13.29
N ASP A 125 7.74 -52.40 -13.56
CA ASP A 125 7.82 -53.76 -13.01
C ASP A 125 9.18 -54.41 -13.27
N ILE A 126 9.67 -54.29 -14.50
CA ILE A 126 10.94 -54.84 -14.94
C ILE A 126 12.14 -54.20 -14.22
N LEU A 127 12.02 -52.99 -13.68
CA LEU A 127 13.09 -52.35 -12.90
C LEU A 127 13.43 -53.08 -11.59
N GLU A 128 12.62 -54.03 -11.12
CA GLU A 128 12.97 -54.90 -9.99
C GLU A 128 13.97 -55.99 -10.36
N ASN A 129 14.22 -56.22 -11.65
CA ASN A 129 15.23 -57.18 -12.08
C ASN A 129 16.63 -56.73 -11.64
N LYS A 130 17.49 -57.68 -11.26
CA LYS A 130 18.87 -57.40 -10.83
C LYS A 130 19.84 -57.23 -11.98
N ASP A 131 19.50 -57.75 -13.17
CA ASP A 131 20.35 -57.66 -14.36
C ASP A 131 20.60 -56.20 -14.75
N PHE A 132 21.85 -55.89 -15.07
CA PHE A 132 22.29 -54.54 -15.38
C PHE A 132 21.61 -53.98 -16.63
N TYR A 133 21.60 -54.75 -17.72
CA TYR A 133 21.10 -54.28 -19.01
C TYR A 133 19.58 -54.20 -19.02
N VAL A 134 18.89 -55.13 -18.36
CA VAL A 134 17.44 -55.08 -18.23
C VAL A 134 17.00 -53.80 -17.51
N ARG A 135 17.61 -53.46 -16.37
CA ARG A 135 17.29 -52.20 -15.66
C ARG A 135 17.60 -50.97 -16.50
N LEU A 136 18.82 -50.93 -17.06
CA LEU A 136 19.27 -49.79 -17.85
C LEU A 136 18.37 -49.54 -19.06
N TYR A 137 18.07 -50.60 -19.83
CA TYR A 137 17.23 -50.46 -21.02
C TYR A 137 15.78 -50.13 -20.67
N SER A 138 15.25 -50.60 -19.55
CA SER A 138 13.92 -50.18 -19.08
C SER A 138 13.88 -48.69 -18.73
N LEU A 139 14.91 -48.15 -18.05
CA LEU A 139 15.01 -46.71 -17.76
C LEU A 139 15.11 -45.89 -19.04
N GLN A 140 15.99 -46.29 -19.96
CA GLN A 140 16.17 -45.62 -21.25
C GLN A 140 14.90 -45.64 -22.09
N LEU A 141 14.15 -46.75 -22.05
CA LEU A 141 12.90 -46.88 -22.81
C LEU A 141 11.82 -46.00 -22.20
N LEU A 142 11.70 -45.97 -20.87
CA LEU A 142 10.81 -45.03 -20.18
C LEU A 142 11.16 -43.57 -20.52
N ALA A 143 12.44 -43.22 -20.55
CA ALA A 143 12.89 -41.88 -20.93
C ALA A 143 12.58 -41.56 -22.40
N ALA A 144 12.73 -42.54 -23.30
CA ALA A 144 12.38 -42.40 -24.72
C ALA A 144 10.87 -42.19 -24.91
N VAL A 145 10.03 -42.93 -24.19
CA VAL A 145 8.58 -42.75 -24.23
C VAL A 145 8.18 -41.40 -23.64
N LEU A 146 8.75 -41.03 -22.49
CA LEU A 146 8.51 -39.75 -21.81
C LEU A 146 8.89 -38.55 -22.68
N SER A 147 10.05 -38.56 -23.33
CA SER A 147 10.50 -37.44 -24.20
C SER A 147 9.63 -37.23 -25.45
N ASN A 148 8.91 -38.27 -25.90
CA ASN A 148 8.02 -38.19 -27.05
C ASN A 148 6.55 -37.95 -26.66
N ARG A 149 6.12 -38.40 -25.47
CA ARG A 149 4.74 -38.27 -24.94
C ARG A 149 4.73 -37.94 -23.46
N THR A 150 5.21 -36.75 -23.09
CA THR A 150 5.43 -36.34 -21.69
C THR A 150 4.21 -36.47 -20.80
N GLU A 151 3.13 -35.74 -21.10
CA GLU A 151 1.94 -35.67 -20.25
C GLU A 151 1.29 -37.05 -20.07
N ARG A 152 1.17 -37.81 -21.16
CA ARG A 152 0.55 -39.14 -21.12
C ARG A 152 1.41 -40.13 -20.31
N THR A 153 2.73 -40.08 -20.48
CA THR A 153 3.64 -40.94 -19.71
C THR A 153 3.61 -40.59 -18.23
N GLN A 154 3.59 -39.30 -17.88
CA GLN A 154 3.43 -38.83 -16.51
C GLN A 154 2.14 -39.37 -15.86
N GLN A 155 1.01 -39.32 -16.58
CA GLN A 155 -0.27 -39.89 -16.12
C GLN A 155 -0.16 -41.40 -15.85
N CYS A 156 0.46 -42.14 -16.77
CA CYS A 156 0.64 -43.59 -16.59
C CYS A 156 1.56 -43.92 -15.40
N VAL A 157 2.64 -43.17 -15.20
CA VAL A 157 3.54 -43.34 -14.04
C VAL A 157 2.83 -42.98 -12.73
N PHE A 158 1.99 -41.95 -12.75
CA PHE A 158 1.23 -41.51 -11.57
C PHE A 158 0.17 -42.54 -11.16
N ALA A 159 -0.46 -43.20 -12.12
CA ALA A 159 -1.48 -44.22 -11.87
C ALA A 159 -0.87 -45.61 -11.53
N ALA A 160 0.37 -45.87 -11.95
CA ALA A 160 1.08 -47.11 -11.62
C ALA A 160 1.27 -47.27 -10.09
N PRO A 161 0.92 -48.43 -9.50
CA PRO A 161 1.09 -48.70 -8.08
C PRO A 161 2.55 -48.56 -7.64
N LEU A 162 2.82 -47.67 -6.67
CA LEU A 162 4.18 -47.36 -6.20
C LEU A 162 5.14 -46.94 -7.33
N GLY A 163 4.62 -46.47 -8.47
CA GLY A 163 5.42 -46.18 -9.65
C GLY A 163 6.54 -45.19 -9.37
N ILE A 164 6.22 -44.08 -8.71
CA ILE A 164 7.19 -43.04 -8.34
C ILE A 164 8.22 -43.56 -7.33
N SER A 165 7.80 -44.24 -6.26
CA SER A 165 8.72 -44.77 -5.25
C SER A 165 9.72 -45.76 -5.85
N ARG A 166 9.27 -46.60 -6.78
CA ARG A 166 10.13 -47.57 -7.48
C ARG A 166 11.12 -46.87 -8.41
N LEU A 167 10.71 -45.82 -9.13
CA LEU A 167 11.61 -45.01 -9.94
C LEU A 167 12.65 -44.31 -9.07
N VAL A 168 12.25 -43.68 -7.96
CA VAL A 168 13.18 -43.02 -7.04
C VAL A 168 14.15 -44.00 -6.39
N SER A 169 13.74 -45.25 -6.13
CA SER A 169 14.63 -46.30 -5.61
C SER A 169 15.81 -46.62 -6.53
N THR A 170 15.71 -46.35 -7.84
CA THR A 170 16.81 -46.57 -8.79
C THR A 170 17.97 -45.58 -8.63
N LEU A 171 17.75 -44.46 -7.91
CA LEU A 171 18.83 -43.56 -7.48
C LEU A 171 19.76 -44.22 -6.45
N ASP A 172 19.33 -45.28 -5.76
CA ASP A 172 20.16 -46.00 -4.79
C ASP A 172 21.00 -47.11 -5.44
N ASP A 173 20.95 -47.25 -6.78
CA ASP A 173 21.73 -48.25 -7.49
C ASP A 173 23.23 -47.90 -7.45
N HIS A 174 24.05 -48.87 -7.06
CA HIS A 174 25.52 -48.73 -6.99
C HIS A 174 26.19 -48.59 -8.36
N ARG A 175 25.48 -48.90 -9.45
CA ARG A 175 26.00 -48.86 -10.81
C ARG A 175 25.70 -47.49 -11.40
N GLU A 176 26.73 -46.68 -11.58
CA GLU A 176 26.63 -45.28 -12.03
C GLU A 176 25.78 -45.11 -13.30
N ALA A 177 25.91 -45.99 -14.30
CA ALA A 177 25.10 -45.89 -15.52
C ALA A 177 23.58 -45.95 -15.27
N ILE A 178 23.13 -46.77 -14.31
CA ILE A 178 21.71 -46.88 -13.94
C ILE A 178 21.30 -45.65 -13.13
N GLN A 179 22.12 -45.25 -12.16
CA GLN A 179 21.85 -44.07 -11.32
C GLN A 179 21.76 -42.79 -12.16
N ASN A 180 22.64 -42.63 -13.16
CA ASN A 180 22.67 -41.47 -14.05
C ASN A 180 21.42 -41.41 -14.95
N ASP A 181 21.02 -42.54 -15.54
CA ASP A 181 19.80 -42.60 -16.35
C ASP A 181 18.54 -42.42 -15.49
N ALA A 182 18.57 -42.84 -14.23
CA ALA A 182 17.49 -42.58 -13.26
C ALA A 182 17.36 -41.08 -12.95
N VAL A 183 18.47 -40.36 -12.72
CA VAL A 183 18.46 -38.89 -12.55
C VAL A 183 17.85 -38.22 -13.77
N MET A 184 18.28 -38.61 -14.97
CA MET A 184 17.76 -38.05 -16.23
C MET A 184 16.26 -38.34 -16.42
N LEU A 185 15.81 -39.57 -16.14
CA LEU A 185 14.40 -39.91 -16.21
C LEU A 185 13.58 -39.06 -15.24
N LEU A 186 14.01 -38.97 -13.97
CA LEU A 186 13.31 -38.18 -12.96
C LEU A 186 13.30 -36.70 -13.30
N LEU A 187 14.40 -36.15 -13.81
CA LEU A 187 14.51 -34.76 -14.24
C LEU A 187 13.40 -34.37 -15.24
N HIS A 188 13.16 -35.23 -16.22
CA HIS A 188 12.10 -35.05 -17.22
C HIS A 188 10.71 -35.39 -16.67
N LEU A 189 10.61 -36.36 -15.75
CA LEU A 189 9.34 -36.83 -15.21
C LEU A 189 8.67 -35.76 -14.33
N VAL A 190 9.46 -35.03 -13.54
CA VAL A 190 8.94 -34.00 -12.62
C VAL A 190 8.64 -32.67 -13.31
N ASP A 191 9.11 -32.47 -14.54
CA ASP A 191 8.98 -31.18 -15.22
C ASP A 191 7.50 -30.87 -15.53
N GLY A 192 7.05 -29.68 -15.13
CA GLY A 192 5.68 -29.23 -15.34
C GLY A 192 4.56 -29.95 -14.55
N HIS A 193 4.87 -30.89 -13.65
CA HIS A 193 3.85 -31.67 -12.94
C HIS A 193 3.94 -31.58 -11.39
N PRO A 194 3.18 -30.66 -10.74
CA PRO A 194 3.30 -30.38 -9.30
C PRO A 194 3.10 -31.58 -8.36
N ASP A 195 2.18 -32.49 -8.67
CA ASP A 195 1.92 -33.64 -7.80
C ASP A 195 3.02 -34.70 -7.88
N ILE A 196 3.55 -34.97 -9.07
CA ILE A 196 4.74 -35.82 -9.23
C ILE A 196 5.94 -35.20 -8.51
N GLN A 197 6.15 -33.88 -8.64
CA GLN A 197 7.22 -33.18 -7.91
C GLN A 197 7.11 -33.40 -6.39
N LYS A 198 5.91 -33.30 -5.81
CA LYS A 198 5.69 -33.53 -4.38
C LYS A 198 6.01 -34.98 -4.00
N LEU A 199 5.46 -35.94 -4.74
CA LEU A 199 5.67 -37.36 -4.47
C LEU A 199 7.14 -37.74 -4.59
N VAL A 200 7.84 -37.29 -5.63
CA VAL A 200 9.29 -37.51 -5.78
C VAL A 200 10.06 -36.87 -4.63
N ALA A 201 9.72 -35.65 -4.20
CA ALA A 201 10.40 -35.00 -3.09
C ALA A 201 10.19 -35.73 -1.75
N PHE A 202 9.00 -36.28 -1.49
CA PHE A 202 8.69 -37.06 -0.28
C PHE A 202 9.46 -38.38 -0.18
N GLU A 203 9.94 -38.93 -1.30
CA GLU A 203 10.81 -40.10 -1.34
C GLU A 203 12.29 -39.77 -1.01
N ASN A 204 12.53 -38.69 -0.27
CA ASN A 204 13.83 -38.18 0.14
C ASN A 204 14.79 -37.86 -1.04
N THR A 205 14.25 -37.47 -2.19
CA THR A 205 15.06 -37.24 -3.40
C THR A 205 16.09 -36.12 -3.23
N PHE A 206 15.78 -35.06 -2.47
CA PHE A 206 16.76 -33.99 -2.22
C PHE A 206 18.05 -34.51 -1.60
N ASP A 207 17.96 -35.29 -0.52
CA ASP A 207 19.13 -35.86 0.15
C ASP A 207 19.94 -36.77 -0.78
N LYS A 208 19.25 -37.67 -1.50
CA LYS A 208 19.87 -38.55 -2.49
C LYS A 208 20.62 -37.77 -3.57
N THR A 209 20.01 -36.72 -4.12
CA THR A 209 20.64 -35.88 -5.15
C THR A 209 21.85 -35.12 -4.62
N PHE A 210 21.81 -34.59 -3.40
CA PHE A 210 22.99 -33.94 -2.81
C PHE A 210 24.12 -34.93 -2.51
N ILE A 211 23.82 -36.17 -2.10
CA ILE A 211 24.85 -37.22 -1.93
C ILE A 211 25.55 -37.50 -3.26
N ILE A 212 24.80 -37.58 -4.37
CA ILE A 212 25.38 -37.75 -5.71
C ILE A 212 26.25 -36.53 -6.05
N ILE A 213 25.75 -35.30 -5.87
CA ILE A 213 26.51 -34.07 -6.12
C ILE A 213 27.82 -34.06 -5.33
N GLU A 214 27.80 -34.39 -4.04
CA GLU A 214 28.98 -34.43 -3.18
C GLU A 214 29.99 -35.49 -3.65
N ARG A 215 29.52 -36.68 -4.07
CA ARG A 215 30.38 -37.74 -4.60
C ARG A 215 31.05 -37.35 -5.93
N GLU A 216 30.35 -36.58 -6.77
CA GLU A 216 30.87 -36.05 -8.03
C GLU A 216 31.83 -34.86 -7.84
N GLY A 217 32.06 -34.38 -6.62
CA GLY A 217 32.94 -33.24 -6.34
C GLY A 217 32.23 -31.88 -6.27
N GLY A 218 30.92 -31.87 -6.03
CA GLY A 218 30.14 -30.65 -5.86
C GLY A 218 29.97 -29.89 -7.17
N VAL A 219 30.29 -28.59 -7.16
CA VAL A 219 30.17 -27.74 -8.36
C VAL A 219 31.25 -28.00 -9.40
N GLU A 220 32.38 -28.61 -9.01
CA GLU A 220 33.41 -29.11 -9.95
C GLU A 220 32.98 -30.39 -10.67
N GLY A 221 31.87 -31.00 -10.25
CA GLY A 221 31.36 -32.23 -10.83
C GLY A 221 30.94 -32.07 -12.30
N GLY A 222 30.90 -33.19 -13.01
CA GLY A 222 30.56 -33.22 -14.43
C GLY A 222 29.07 -32.99 -14.72
N ILE A 223 28.63 -33.55 -15.85
CA ILE A 223 27.23 -33.47 -16.31
C ILE A 223 26.24 -34.03 -15.27
N ILE A 224 26.64 -35.05 -14.49
CA ILE A 224 25.77 -35.67 -13.50
C ILE A 224 25.44 -34.72 -12.34
N ALA A 225 26.43 -33.97 -11.83
CA ALA A 225 26.18 -32.95 -10.80
C ALA A 225 25.21 -31.88 -11.33
N ARG A 226 25.39 -31.46 -12.58
CA ARG A 226 24.47 -30.52 -13.26
C ARG A 226 23.06 -31.06 -13.32
N ASP A 227 22.88 -32.30 -13.75
CA ASP A 227 21.56 -32.88 -13.95
C ASP A 227 20.85 -33.14 -12.61
N CYS A 228 21.60 -33.44 -11.53
CA CYS A 228 21.08 -33.44 -10.16
C CYS A 228 20.62 -32.04 -9.71
N LEU A 229 21.41 -30.99 -9.96
CA LEU A 229 21.01 -29.61 -9.65
C LEU A 229 19.76 -29.18 -10.44
N ARG A 230 19.66 -29.58 -11.71
CA ARG A 230 18.45 -29.35 -12.52
C ARG A 230 17.24 -30.10 -11.96
N LEU A 231 17.43 -31.33 -11.47
CA LEU A 231 16.36 -32.10 -10.82
C LEU A 231 15.89 -31.38 -9.55
N ILE A 232 16.81 -30.90 -8.71
CA ILE A 232 16.47 -30.09 -7.53
C ILE A 232 15.70 -28.82 -7.96
N ALA A 233 16.16 -28.12 -8.98
CA ALA A 233 15.50 -26.92 -9.49
C ALA A 233 14.06 -27.23 -9.96
N ASN A 234 13.85 -28.29 -10.75
CA ASN A 234 12.52 -28.69 -11.22
C ASN A 234 11.59 -29.11 -10.08
N LEU A 235 12.12 -29.76 -9.03
CA LEU A 235 11.34 -30.11 -7.84
C LEU A 235 10.88 -28.87 -7.05
N LEU A 236 11.63 -27.77 -7.09
CA LEU A 236 11.34 -26.54 -6.34
C LEU A 236 10.53 -25.52 -7.15
N ARG A 237 10.63 -25.56 -8.47
CA ARG A 237 10.04 -24.55 -9.36
C ARG A 237 8.52 -24.57 -9.26
N PHE A 238 7.94 -23.41 -8.91
CA PHE A 238 6.51 -23.21 -8.71
C PHE A 238 5.86 -24.19 -7.71
N ASN A 239 6.63 -24.72 -6.74
CA ASN A 239 6.14 -25.72 -5.79
C ASN A 239 6.42 -25.30 -4.34
N SER A 240 5.46 -24.60 -3.72
CA SER A 240 5.58 -24.11 -2.34
C SER A 240 5.75 -25.23 -1.31
N SER A 241 5.09 -26.38 -1.51
CA SER A 241 5.22 -27.56 -0.63
C SER A 241 6.65 -28.07 -0.60
N ASN A 242 7.27 -28.22 -1.77
CA ASN A 242 8.64 -28.69 -1.87
C ASN A 242 9.65 -27.64 -1.36
N GLN A 243 9.38 -26.35 -1.58
CA GLN A 243 10.19 -25.30 -0.98
C GLN A 243 10.12 -25.34 0.56
N ASN A 244 8.96 -25.60 1.15
CA ASN A 244 8.82 -25.76 2.59
C ASN A 244 9.62 -26.97 3.09
N LEU A 245 9.45 -28.13 2.45
CA LEU A 245 10.19 -29.35 2.77
C LEU A 245 11.71 -29.14 2.69
N PHE A 246 12.19 -28.43 1.66
CA PHE A 246 13.61 -28.13 1.49
C PHE A 246 14.15 -27.20 2.59
N ARG A 247 13.32 -26.29 3.12
CA ARG A 247 13.71 -25.41 4.24
C ARG A 247 13.69 -26.10 5.59
N GLU A 248 12.74 -27.01 5.81
CA GLU A 248 12.58 -27.77 7.06
C GLU A 248 13.62 -28.90 7.19
N THR A 249 14.33 -29.20 6.11
CA THR A 249 15.41 -30.19 6.05
C THR A 249 16.78 -29.50 5.97
N SER A 250 17.86 -30.27 6.10
CA SER A 250 19.24 -29.76 6.06
C SER A 250 19.72 -29.36 4.65
N CYS A 251 18.81 -29.10 3.71
CA CYS A 251 19.15 -28.80 2.31
C CYS A 251 19.69 -27.38 2.11
N ILE A 252 19.19 -26.37 2.84
CA ILE A 252 19.66 -24.98 2.71
C ILE A 252 21.15 -24.84 3.09
N PRO A 253 21.65 -25.39 4.21
CA PRO A 253 23.09 -25.38 4.50
C PRO A 253 23.94 -26.10 3.45
N ARG A 254 23.46 -27.24 2.90
CA ARG A 254 24.17 -27.96 1.82
C ARG A 254 24.25 -27.13 0.55
N LEU A 255 23.16 -26.46 0.18
CA LEU A 255 23.14 -25.50 -0.93
C LEU A 255 24.13 -24.35 -0.68
N SER A 256 24.19 -23.83 0.55
CA SER A 256 25.13 -22.78 0.95
C SER A 256 26.59 -23.19 0.74
N ASN A 257 26.93 -24.43 1.08
CA ASN A 257 28.28 -24.98 0.95
C ASN A 257 28.74 -25.14 -0.50
N LEU A 258 27.83 -25.38 -1.46
CA LEU A 258 28.17 -25.53 -2.87
C LEU A 258 28.74 -24.24 -3.50
N MET A 259 28.49 -23.08 -2.89
CA MET A 259 29.00 -21.79 -3.39
C MET A 259 30.41 -21.45 -2.85
N ILE A 260 30.94 -22.25 -1.93
CA ILE A 260 32.26 -22.02 -1.35
C ILE A 260 33.32 -22.60 -2.30
N VAL A 261 33.75 -21.79 -3.26
CA VAL A 261 34.85 -22.14 -4.18
C VAL A 261 36.19 -21.76 -3.54
N GLY A 262 37.19 -22.64 -3.64
CA GLY A 262 38.51 -22.44 -3.03
C GLY A 262 39.23 -21.20 -3.55
N LYS A 263 40.00 -20.52 -2.68
CA LYS A 263 40.86 -19.39 -3.10
C LYS A 263 41.92 -19.87 -4.10
N GLY A 264 42.02 -19.20 -5.25
CA GLY A 264 43.04 -19.50 -6.26
C GLY A 264 42.64 -20.55 -7.30
N ASP A 265 41.37 -20.97 -7.30
CA ASP A 265 40.85 -21.86 -8.34
C ASP A 265 40.69 -21.07 -9.65
N ALA A 266 41.75 -21.08 -10.45
CA ALA A 266 41.83 -20.36 -11.73
C ALA A 266 41.19 -21.14 -12.88
N ASN A 267 40.82 -22.41 -12.66
CA ASN A 267 40.28 -23.26 -13.69
C ASN A 267 38.74 -23.16 -13.73
N TRP A 268 38.24 -22.27 -14.58
CA TRP A 268 36.81 -22.10 -14.84
C TRP A 268 36.42 -22.82 -16.11
N ASP A 269 36.18 -24.13 -16.00
CA ASP A 269 35.60 -24.86 -17.12
C ASP A 269 34.11 -24.52 -17.32
N ALA A 270 33.61 -24.82 -18.52
CA ALA A 270 32.23 -24.50 -18.89
C ALA A 270 31.18 -25.26 -18.07
N GLN A 271 31.53 -26.38 -17.44
CA GLN A 271 30.61 -27.20 -16.65
C GLN A 271 30.49 -26.67 -15.22
N LYS A 272 31.59 -26.30 -14.57
CA LYS A 272 31.63 -25.59 -13.29
C LYS A 272 30.81 -24.31 -13.33
N VAL A 273 30.97 -23.51 -14.39
CA VAL A 273 30.18 -22.29 -14.61
C VAL A 273 28.68 -22.61 -14.65
N LYS A 274 28.26 -23.63 -15.41
CA LYS A 274 26.85 -24.05 -15.50
C LYS A 274 26.31 -24.55 -14.15
N ASN A 275 27.10 -25.31 -13.40
CA ASN A 275 26.71 -25.82 -12.09
C ASN A 275 26.48 -24.68 -11.09
N LEU A 276 27.41 -23.71 -11.03
CA LEU A 276 27.27 -22.56 -10.13
C LEU A 276 26.09 -21.66 -10.50
N ILE A 277 25.85 -21.43 -11.79
CA ILE A 277 24.66 -20.68 -12.24
C ILE A 277 23.38 -21.40 -11.78
N LEU A 278 23.29 -22.73 -11.90
CA LEU A 278 22.14 -23.49 -11.39
C LEU A 278 21.99 -23.39 -9.87
N VAL A 279 23.08 -23.40 -9.11
CA VAL A 279 23.04 -23.20 -7.65
C VAL A 279 22.45 -21.82 -7.31
N LEU A 280 22.87 -20.78 -8.03
CA LEU A 280 22.34 -19.43 -7.88
C LEU A 280 20.86 -19.35 -8.29
N GLU A 281 20.46 -20.01 -9.37
CA GLU A 281 19.06 -20.12 -9.79
C GLU A 281 18.19 -20.81 -8.73
N ILE A 282 18.67 -21.90 -8.12
CA ILE A 282 17.98 -22.59 -7.02
C ILE A 282 17.75 -21.63 -5.84
N CYS A 283 18.74 -20.80 -5.48
CA CYS A 283 18.56 -19.78 -4.43
C CYS A 283 17.42 -18.82 -4.78
N ARG A 284 17.34 -18.38 -6.04
CA ARG A 284 16.32 -17.44 -6.53
C ARG A 284 14.90 -18.03 -6.54
N LEU A 285 14.74 -19.34 -6.66
CA LEU A 285 13.41 -19.99 -6.62
C LEU A 285 12.67 -19.77 -5.29
N PHE A 286 13.40 -19.45 -4.21
CA PHE A 286 12.82 -19.18 -2.90
C PHE A 286 12.41 -17.72 -2.69
N VAL A 287 12.89 -16.80 -3.53
CA VAL A 287 12.79 -15.35 -3.30
C VAL A 287 12.14 -14.63 -4.48
N VAL A 288 11.05 -15.20 -4.99
CA VAL A 288 10.28 -14.63 -6.09
C VAL A 288 9.60 -13.34 -5.62
N GLU A 289 9.76 -12.26 -6.41
CA GLU A 289 9.15 -10.95 -6.14
C GLU A 289 7.62 -11.08 -5.96
N GLY A 290 7.07 -10.45 -4.92
CA GLY A 290 5.62 -10.43 -4.64
C GLY A 290 5.05 -11.67 -3.95
N SER A 291 5.82 -12.75 -3.78
CA SER A 291 5.35 -13.94 -3.04
C SER A 291 5.32 -13.70 -1.53
N LEU A 292 4.24 -14.12 -0.86
CA LEU A 292 4.04 -13.96 0.60
C LEU A 292 5.11 -14.66 1.44
N GLY A 293 5.69 -15.76 0.93
CA GLY A 293 6.73 -16.52 1.63
C GLY A 293 8.13 -15.94 1.48
N THR A 294 8.34 -14.98 0.57
CA THR A 294 9.66 -14.46 0.21
C THR A 294 10.42 -13.85 1.39
N PRO A 295 9.81 -12.97 2.23
CA PRO A 295 10.55 -12.37 3.36
C PRO A 295 11.09 -13.41 4.36
N ALA A 296 10.28 -14.44 4.66
CA ALA A 296 10.70 -15.53 5.54
C ALA A 296 11.85 -16.34 4.92
N ASN A 297 11.75 -16.64 3.63
CA ASN A 297 12.79 -17.36 2.90
C ASN A 297 14.11 -16.57 2.82
N GLN A 298 14.05 -15.26 2.57
CA GLN A 298 15.21 -14.37 2.57
C GLN A 298 15.94 -14.42 3.93
N ASN A 299 15.19 -14.35 5.03
CA ASN A 299 15.77 -14.41 6.37
C ASN A 299 16.46 -15.77 6.64
N ILE A 300 15.85 -16.89 6.24
CA ILE A 300 16.45 -18.23 6.40
C ILE A 300 17.73 -18.36 5.56
N LEU A 301 17.70 -17.93 4.30
CA LEU A 301 18.87 -17.95 3.41
C LEU A 301 19.98 -17.05 3.95
N PHE A 302 19.64 -15.88 4.47
CA PHE A 302 20.59 -14.96 5.11
C PHE A 302 21.24 -15.60 6.35
N GLN A 303 20.45 -16.20 7.24
CA GLN A 303 20.95 -16.91 8.43
C GLN A 303 21.85 -18.10 8.08
N ALA A 304 21.56 -18.79 6.97
CA ALA A 304 22.39 -19.88 6.45
C ALA A 304 23.68 -19.40 5.73
N GLY A 305 23.95 -18.09 5.70
CA GLY A 305 25.14 -17.51 5.09
C GLY A 305 25.11 -17.44 3.56
N VAL A 306 23.96 -17.70 2.92
CA VAL A 306 23.83 -17.74 1.45
C VAL A 306 24.22 -16.39 0.85
N LEU A 307 23.68 -15.28 1.37
CA LEU A 307 24.00 -13.93 0.86
C LEU A 307 25.51 -13.65 0.88
N MET A 308 26.19 -13.99 1.98
CA MET A 308 27.63 -13.74 2.12
C MET A 308 28.46 -14.62 1.18
N ASN A 309 28.05 -15.87 0.97
CA ASN A 309 28.73 -16.77 0.05
C ASN A 309 28.53 -16.35 -1.41
N VAL A 310 27.33 -15.89 -1.79
CA VAL A 310 27.05 -15.31 -3.11
C VAL A 310 27.89 -14.06 -3.36
N LEU A 311 28.01 -13.16 -2.38
CA LEU A 311 28.85 -11.96 -2.50
C LEU A 311 30.34 -12.30 -2.61
N ARG A 312 30.83 -13.23 -1.79
CA ARG A 312 32.21 -13.73 -1.92
C ARG A 312 32.47 -14.31 -3.30
N LEU A 313 31.52 -15.06 -3.85
CA LEU A 313 31.62 -15.59 -5.21
C LEU A 313 31.68 -14.45 -6.24
N ALA A 314 30.81 -13.44 -6.14
CA ALA A 314 30.74 -12.31 -7.08
C ALA A 314 32.02 -11.44 -7.08
N PHE A 315 32.62 -11.23 -5.91
CA PHE A 315 33.77 -10.33 -5.74
C PHE A 315 35.14 -11.05 -5.70
N ALA A 316 35.19 -12.38 -5.65
CA ALA A 316 36.44 -13.12 -5.66
C ALA A 316 37.27 -12.89 -6.93
N ASP A 317 38.60 -12.84 -6.78
CA ASP A 317 39.54 -12.36 -7.79
C ASP A 317 39.45 -13.09 -9.13
N SER A 318 39.44 -14.42 -9.09
CA SER A 318 39.47 -15.25 -10.29
C SER A 318 38.08 -15.57 -10.85
N THR A 319 36.97 -15.08 -10.29
CA THR A 319 35.63 -15.52 -10.70
C THR A 319 35.30 -15.17 -12.15
N ASN A 320 34.79 -16.16 -12.89
CA ASN A 320 34.28 -15.99 -14.25
C ASN A 320 33.18 -14.91 -14.32
N ILE A 321 33.22 -14.05 -15.35
CA ILE A 321 32.33 -12.91 -15.50
C ILE A 321 30.84 -13.27 -15.52
N GLN A 322 30.46 -14.41 -16.10
CA GLN A 322 29.07 -14.89 -16.13
C GLN A 322 28.59 -15.28 -14.73
N VAL A 323 29.45 -15.93 -13.94
CA VAL A 323 29.14 -16.29 -12.56
C VAL A 323 29.03 -15.04 -11.70
N ARG A 324 29.91 -14.04 -11.89
CA ARG A 324 29.80 -12.74 -11.20
C ARG A 324 28.46 -12.07 -11.50
N ALA A 325 28.07 -11.97 -12.76
CA ALA A 325 26.80 -11.38 -13.18
C ALA A 325 25.61 -12.08 -12.49
N MET A 326 25.53 -13.41 -12.60
CA MET A 326 24.42 -14.18 -12.02
C MET A 326 24.43 -14.16 -10.49
N ALA A 327 25.60 -14.06 -9.85
CA ALA A 327 25.69 -13.93 -8.39
C ALA A 327 25.14 -12.57 -7.94
N LEU A 328 25.38 -11.49 -8.67
CA LEU A 328 24.79 -10.18 -8.37
C LEU A 328 23.28 -10.16 -8.59
N VAL A 329 22.78 -10.84 -9.63
CA VAL A 329 21.33 -11.02 -9.84
C VAL A 329 20.71 -11.81 -8.69
N ALA A 330 21.35 -12.90 -8.24
CA ALA A 330 20.88 -13.65 -7.07
C ALA A 330 20.92 -12.79 -5.79
N THR A 331 21.96 -11.98 -5.62
CA THR A 331 22.07 -11.03 -4.50
C THR A 331 20.91 -10.04 -4.50
N ALA A 332 20.57 -9.48 -5.68
CA ALA A 332 19.43 -8.58 -5.84
C ALA A 332 18.14 -9.19 -5.29
N ASP A 333 17.82 -10.43 -5.70
CA ASP A 333 16.59 -11.11 -5.30
C ASP A 333 16.61 -11.51 -3.80
N LEU A 334 17.79 -11.84 -3.26
CA LEU A 334 17.96 -12.18 -1.83
C LEU A 334 17.72 -10.99 -0.90
N ILE A 335 17.99 -9.76 -1.32
CA ILE A 335 17.85 -8.56 -0.48
C ILE A 335 16.57 -7.75 -0.78
N ARG A 336 15.96 -7.94 -1.96
CA ARG A 336 14.85 -7.12 -2.47
C ARG A 336 13.69 -7.02 -1.48
N GLY A 337 13.34 -5.79 -1.10
CA GLY A 337 12.19 -5.48 -0.27
C GLY A 337 12.32 -5.87 1.21
N ASN A 338 13.49 -6.33 1.65
CA ASN A 338 13.75 -6.68 3.05
C ASN A 338 14.70 -5.68 3.70
N LYS A 339 14.11 -4.71 4.40
CA LYS A 339 14.83 -3.56 4.99
C LYS A 339 16.00 -3.96 5.89
N GLU A 340 15.80 -4.97 6.75
CA GLU A 340 16.85 -5.42 7.68
C GLU A 340 18.07 -6.00 6.94
N ILE A 341 17.83 -6.80 5.89
CA ILE A 341 18.91 -7.37 5.09
C ILE A 341 19.58 -6.27 4.24
N GLN A 342 18.81 -5.34 3.67
CA GLN A 342 19.34 -4.21 2.90
C GLN A 342 20.29 -3.33 3.74
N GLU A 343 19.91 -3.02 4.98
CA GLU A 343 20.76 -2.25 5.91
C GLU A 343 22.05 -3.00 6.27
N LYS A 344 21.96 -4.31 6.53
CA LYS A 344 23.16 -5.14 6.77
C LYS A 344 24.04 -5.22 5.54
N PHE A 345 23.43 -5.33 4.36
CA PHE A 345 24.12 -5.35 3.07
C PHE A 345 24.92 -4.07 2.82
N ALA A 346 24.34 -2.88 3.11
CA ALA A 346 25.03 -1.60 2.93
C ALA A 346 26.31 -1.45 3.78
N ASN A 347 26.41 -2.20 4.87
CA ASN A 347 27.57 -2.21 5.76
C ASN A 347 28.65 -3.24 5.38
N ILE A 348 28.50 -3.92 4.23
CA ILE A 348 29.49 -4.88 3.74
C ILE A 348 30.53 -4.18 2.88
N ASP A 349 31.80 -4.40 3.20
CA ASP A 349 32.93 -4.04 2.36
C ASP A 349 33.40 -5.24 1.54
N VAL A 350 33.79 -5.00 0.29
CA VAL A 350 34.16 -6.03 -0.69
C VAL A 350 35.49 -5.69 -1.37
N PRO A 351 36.30 -6.70 -1.76
CA PRO A 351 37.45 -6.48 -2.61
C PRO A 351 37.00 -6.08 -4.02
N TYR A 352 37.33 -4.87 -4.44
CA TYR A 352 37.01 -4.36 -5.76
C TYR A 352 38.15 -4.59 -6.74
N ILE A 353 37.78 -5.10 -7.92
CA ILE A 353 38.68 -5.37 -9.03
C ILE A 353 38.11 -4.73 -10.28
N ASN A 354 38.98 -4.04 -11.01
CA ASN A 354 38.61 -3.51 -12.31
C ASN A 354 38.70 -4.63 -13.37
N VAL A 355 37.55 -5.12 -13.82
CA VAL A 355 37.44 -6.25 -14.76
C VAL A 355 37.59 -5.79 -16.23
N SER A 356 37.78 -4.49 -16.49
CA SER A 356 37.71 -3.89 -17.82
C SER A 356 38.88 -4.19 -18.78
N ALA A 357 39.92 -4.95 -18.38
CA ALA A 357 41.07 -5.20 -19.26
C ALA A 357 41.70 -6.60 -19.11
N PRO A 358 41.25 -7.62 -19.86
CA PRO A 358 42.08 -8.77 -20.17
C PRO A 358 43.07 -8.38 -21.28
N GLY A 359 44.25 -7.84 -20.93
CA GLY A 359 45.32 -7.65 -21.93
C GLY A 359 46.32 -6.50 -21.78
N GLU A 360 46.21 -5.59 -20.81
CA GLU A 360 47.29 -4.63 -20.57
C GLU A 360 48.38 -5.26 -19.69
N PRO A 361 49.63 -5.43 -20.18
CA PRO A 361 50.69 -6.13 -19.45
C PRO A 361 51.20 -5.42 -18.17
N ASN A 362 50.62 -4.26 -17.80
CA ASN A 362 51.16 -3.37 -16.78
C ASN A 362 50.17 -2.95 -15.67
N HIS A 363 48.92 -3.41 -15.64
CA HIS A 363 48.05 -3.22 -14.47
C HIS A 363 48.04 -4.45 -13.58
N VAL A 364 49.17 -4.67 -12.92
CA VAL A 364 49.21 -5.48 -11.69
C VAL A 364 48.52 -4.65 -10.60
N GLN A 365 47.20 -4.81 -10.40
CA GLN A 365 46.61 -4.46 -9.10
C GLN A 365 47.18 -5.45 -8.09
N LEU A 366 48.24 -5.04 -7.38
CA LEU A 366 48.95 -5.90 -6.43
C LEU A 366 48.08 -6.31 -5.24
N GLU A 367 47.05 -5.53 -4.88
CA GLU A 367 46.02 -5.90 -3.90
C GLU A 367 44.67 -5.27 -4.30
N PRO A 368 43.54 -6.01 -4.21
CA PRO A 368 42.22 -5.46 -4.47
C PRO A 368 41.84 -4.42 -3.39
N GLU A 369 41.38 -3.25 -3.82
CA GLU A 369 40.94 -2.19 -2.93
C GLU A 369 39.66 -2.61 -2.20
N VAL A 370 39.63 -2.49 -0.87
CA VAL A 370 38.44 -2.82 -0.08
C VAL A 370 37.54 -1.59 -0.02
N ILE A 371 36.39 -1.66 -0.68
CA ILE A 371 35.41 -0.57 -0.74
C ILE A 371 34.01 -1.08 -0.38
N PRO A 372 33.08 -0.18 0.01
CA PRO A 372 31.70 -0.54 0.27
C PRO A 372 31.04 -1.20 -0.95
N VAL A 373 30.18 -2.20 -0.70
CA VAL A 373 29.54 -2.98 -1.77
C VAL A 373 28.72 -2.10 -2.73
N THR A 374 28.02 -1.08 -2.23
CA THR A 374 27.22 -0.16 -3.05
C THR A 374 28.09 0.63 -4.03
N GLN A 375 29.26 1.09 -3.59
CA GLN A 375 30.25 1.76 -4.44
C GLN A 375 30.84 0.81 -5.48
N ALA A 376 31.16 -0.43 -5.09
CA ALA A 376 31.69 -1.45 -5.99
C ALA A 376 30.70 -1.78 -7.12
N LEU A 377 29.41 -1.91 -6.78
CA LEU A 377 28.34 -2.14 -7.75
C LEU A 377 28.17 -0.96 -8.70
N LEU A 378 28.15 0.27 -8.17
CA LEU A 378 28.05 1.47 -9.00
C LEU A 378 29.23 1.57 -9.97
N ASN A 379 30.44 1.29 -9.50
CA ASN A 379 31.63 1.26 -10.34
C ASN A 379 31.51 0.24 -11.48
N TRP A 380 31.06 -0.99 -11.18
CA TRP A 380 30.87 -2.01 -12.21
C TRP A 380 29.73 -1.68 -13.17
N ALA A 381 28.61 -1.11 -12.69
CA ALA A 381 27.49 -0.72 -13.54
C ALA A 381 27.89 0.39 -14.55
N LEU A 382 28.68 1.37 -14.13
CA LEU A 382 28.95 2.57 -14.92
C LEU A 382 30.27 2.55 -15.71
N TYR A 383 31.35 1.97 -15.18
CA TYR A 383 32.72 2.14 -15.72
C TYR A 383 33.34 0.86 -16.29
N ASN A 384 32.59 -0.23 -16.34
CA ASN A 384 33.02 -1.43 -17.03
C ASN A 384 32.62 -1.37 -18.51
N SER A 385 33.40 -0.64 -19.30
CA SER A 385 33.12 -0.35 -20.72
C SER A 385 33.32 -1.54 -21.67
N SER A 386 33.76 -2.70 -21.16
CA SER A 386 33.91 -3.90 -21.98
C SER A 386 32.55 -4.40 -22.49
N ILE A 387 32.45 -4.66 -23.79
CA ILE A 387 31.25 -5.24 -24.43
C ILE A 387 30.91 -6.62 -23.83
N TYR A 388 31.90 -7.34 -23.29
CA TYR A 388 31.71 -8.62 -22.63
C TYR A 388 31.21 -8.49 -21.18
N ALA A 389 31.22 -7.28 -20.61
CA ALA A 389 30.81 -7.03 -19.23
C ALA A 389 29.36 -6.59 -19.08
N PHE A 390 28.57 -6.51 -20.17
CA PHE A 390 27.19 -6.05 -20.11
C PHE A 390 26.37 -6.78 -19.04
N ASP A 391 26.41 -8.12 -19.02
CA ASP A 391 25.67 -8.92 -18.03
C ASP A 391 26.10 -8.62 -16.59
N LEU A 392 27.39 -8.33 -16.38
CA LEU A 392 27.92 -7.92 -15.07
C LEU A 392 27.37 -6.54 -14.68
N ARG A 393 27.29 -5.59 -15.62
CA ARG A 393 26.70 -4.26 -15.38
C ARG A 393 25.23 -4.37 -15.05
N VAL A 394 24.49 -5.21 -15.77
CA VAL A 394 23.08 -5.52 -15.49
C VAL A 394 22.95 -6.10 -14.09
N GLY A 395 23.73 -7.13 -13.75
CA GLY A 395 23.71 -7.72 -12.41
C GLY A 395 24.01 -6.70 -11.31
N ALA A 396 24.97 -5.80 -11.53
CA ALA A 396 25.31 -4.74 -10.60
C ALA A 396 24.19 -3.70 -10.43
N SER A 397 23.57 -3.26 -11.54
CA SER A 397 22.38 -2.40 -11.52
C SER A 397 21.25 -3.06 -10.76
N MET A 398 20.88 -4.30 -11.12
CA MET A 398 19.80 -5.04 -10.47
C MET A 398 20.04 -5.22 -8.97
N CYS A 399 21.29 -5.38 -8.54
CA CYS A 399 21.64 -5.46 -7.12
C CYS A 399 21.39 -4.14 -6.39
N LEU A 400 21.76 -3.01 -6.99
CA LEU A 400 21.40 -1.68 -6.47
C LEU A 400 19.88 -1.47 -6.44
N GLU A 401 19.16 -1.92 -7.47
CA GLU A 401 17.69 -1.88 -7.53
C GLU A 401 17.07 -2.70 -6.38
N GLY A 402 17.61 -3.89 -6.12
CA GLY A 402 17.21 -4.74 -4.99
C GLY A 402 17.48 -4.06 -3.65
N TYR A 403 18.58 -3.31 -3.53
CA TYR A 403 18.93 -2.53 -2.34
C TYR A 403 17.97 -1.35 -2.09
N PHE A 404 17.47 -0.70 -3.14
CA PHE A 404 16.51 0.40 -3.03
C PHE A 404 15.05 -0.05 -2.83
N SER A 405 14.71 -1.26 -3.30
CA SER A 405 13.34 -1.75 -3.36
C SER A 405 12.61 -1.67 -2.00
N ASN A 406 11.45 -1.00 -1.98
CA ASN A 406 10.61 -0.75 -0.79
C ASN A 406 11.33 -0.12 0.41
N ASN A 407 12.39 0.66 0.18
CA ASN A 407 13.16 1.30 1.23
C ASN A 407 13.57 2.74 0.86
N ASN A 408 12.76 3.72 1.27
CA ASN A 408 13.05 5.12 0.97
C ASN A 408 14.24 5.67 1.77
N GLY A 409 14.48 5.16 2.98
CA GLY A 409 15.62 5.59 3.78
C GLY A 409 16.96 5.29 3.09
N THR A 410 17.10 4.10 2.48
CA THR A 410 18.32 3.76 1.74
C THR A 410 18.46 4.55 0.44
N ARG A 411 17.34 4.89 -0.23
CA ARG A 411 17.35 5.75 -1.43
C ARG A 411 17.81 7.17 -1.11
N ILE A 412 17.27 7.77 -0.06
CA ILE A 412 17.61 9.14 0.36
C ILE A 412 19.08 9.20 0.74
N ALA A 413 19.54 8.33 1.65
CA ALA A 413 20.94 8.29 2.06
C ALA A 413 21.90 8.08 0.88
N PHE A 414 21.54 7.19 -0.06
CA PHE A 414 22.36 6.94 -1.24
C PHE A 414 22.45 8.17 -2.16
N LEU A 415 21.34 8.89 -2.38
CA LEU A 415 21.30 10.08 -3.21
C LEU A 415 22.03 11.26 -2.55
N GLU A 416 21.83 11.47 -1.24
CA GLU A 416 22.57 12.48 -0.45
C GLU A 416 24.08 12.22 -0.53
N ASP A 417 24.52 10.97 -0.30
CA ASP A 417 25.93 10.57 -0.44
C ASP A 417 26.46 10.82 -1.86
N ALA A 418 25.64 10.60 -2.89
CA ALA A 418 26.03 10.84 -4.28
C ALA A 418 26.17 12.35 -4.59
N ILE A 419 25.26 13.18 -4.08
CA ILE A 419 25.30 14.64 -4.18
C ILE A 419 26.54 15.18 -3.49
N ASP A 420 26.74 14.81 -2.22
CA ASP A 420 27.88 15.26 -1.41
C ASP A 420 29.21 14.91 -2.07
N ALA A 421 29.31 13.71 -2.64
CA ALA A 421 30.52 13.23 -3.27
C ALA A 421 30.79 13.83 -4.67
N TYR A 422 29.77 14.36 -5.36
CA TYR A 422 29.93 15.08 -6.63
C TYR A 422 30.54 16.47 -6.41
N PHE A 423 30.10 17.21 -5.40
CA PHE A 423 30.58 18.57 -5.14
C PHE A 423 31.89 18.65 -4.34
N LYS A 424 32.22 17.65 -3.51
CA LYS A 424 33.46 17.63 -2.70
C LYS A 424 34.60 16.93 -3.46
N ASP A 425 35.30 17.70 -4.29
CA ASP A 425 36.50 17.37 -5.09
C ASP A 425 37.28 16.11 -4.64
N ASN A 426 36.81 14.94 -5.12
CA ASN A 426 37.43 13.60 -5.15
C ASN A 426 38.18 13.06 -3.91
N ARG A 427 37.98 13.60 -2.69
CA ARG A 427 38.60 13.09 -1.44
C ARG A 427 37.64 12.35 -0.49
N GLY A 428 36.65 11.63 -1.07
CA GLY A 428 36.01 10.38 -0.59
C GLY A 428 34.69 10.47 0.23
N PRO A 429 33.86 9.39 0.36
CA PRO A 429 33.72 8.13 -0.43
C PRO A 429 32.27 7.85 -0.98
N LYS A 430 32.10 6.69 -1.65
CA LYS A 430 30.87 5.90 -1.95
C LYS A 430 30.11 6.07 -3.29
N ASN A 431 29.57 7.23 -3.72
CA ASN A 431 28.69 7.25 -4.91
C ASN A 431 28.87 8.42 -5.91
N ALA A 432 29.95 9.22 -5.81
CA ALA A 432 30.20 10.41 -6.66
C ALA A 432 29.97 10.20 -8.16
N LYS A 433 30.22 8.97 -8.60
CA LYS A 433 30.22 8.60 -10.00
C LYS A 433 28.83 8.53 -10.65
N LEU A 434 27.75 8.42 -9.85
CA LEU A 434 26.39 8.40 -10.39
C LEU A 434 26.07 9.72 -11.11
N LEU A 435 26.25 10.85 -10.42
CA LEU A 435 25.94 12.17 -10.96
C LEU A 435 26.86 12.55 -12.12
N SER A 436 28.14 12.16 -12.07
CA SER A 436 29.05 12.37 -13.21
C SER A 436 28.58 11.66 -14.49
N GLY A 437 27.97 10.47 -14.38
CA GLY A 437 27.43 9.76 -15.55
C GLY A 437 26.12 10.33 -16.12
N LEU A 438 25.52 11.32 -15.44
CA LEU A 438 24.26 11.97 -15.81
C LEU A 438 24.45 13.41 -16.28
N LEU A 439 25.27 14.15 -15.53
CA LEU A 439 25.39 15.60 -15.63
C LEU A 439 26.56 16.01 -16.52
N ASP A 440 27.69 15.29 -16.44
CA ASP A 440 28.88 15.64 -17.21
C ASP A 440 28.68 15.27 -18.68
N TYR A 441 28.91 16.23 -19.60
CA TYR A 441 28.83 15.97 -21.03
C TYR A 441 30.05 15.16 -21.50
N GLU A 442 29.90 13.84 -21.57
CA GLU A 442 31.01 12.94 -21.86
C GLU A 442 31.36 12.87 -23.35
N THR A 443 32.60 13.22 -23.71
CA THR A 443 33.15 13.02 -25.06
C THR A 443 33.22 11.55 -25.47
N ASP A 444 33.27 10.64 -24.50
CA ASP A 444 33.34 9.18 -24.69
C ASP A 444 31.96 8.51 -24.77
N ALA A 445 30.86 9.27 -24.73
CA ALA A 445 29.50 8.71 -24.86
C ALA A 445 29.30 7.94 -26.19
N ARG A 446 30.15 8.19 -27.19
CA ARG A 446 30.17 7.42 -28.46
C ARG A 446 30.73 6.00 -28.32
N THR A 447 31.55 5.72 -27.31
CA THR A 447 32.21 4.42 -27.12
C THR A 447 31.49 3.54 -26.09
N ASP A 448 30.85 4.14 -25.07
CA ASP A 448 30.04 3.43 -24.07
C ASP A 448 28.68 4.10 -23.81
N PRO A 449 27.68 3.88 -24.67
CA PRO A 449 26.34 4.45 -24.46
C PRO A 449 25.64 3.89 -23.22
N TYR A 450 26.09 2.74 -22.71
CA TYR A 450 25.46 2.11 -21.55
C TYR A 450 25.85 2.78 -20.23
N ARG A 451 26.92 3.57 -20.17
CA ARG A 451 27.27 4.33 -18.96
C ARG A 451 26.15 5.29 -18.58
N THR A 452 25.75 6.15 -19.52
CA THR A 452 24.63 7.07 -19.34
C THR A 452 23.33 6.31 -19.13
N TRP A 453 23.13 5.21 -19.87
CA TRP A 453 21.92 4.39 -19.73
C TRP A 453 21.76 3.84 -18.30
N PHE A 454 22.77 3.17 -17.76
CA PHE A 454 22.74 2.62 -16.39
C PHE A 454 22.61 3.73 -15.34
N ALA A 455 23.24 4.89 -15.54
CA ALA A 455 23.10 6.02 -14.63
C ALA A 455 21.64 6.50 -14.58
N CYS A 456 20.98 6.62 -15.74
CA CYS A 456 19.56 6.95 -15.82
C CYS A 456 18.67 5.87 -15.19
N ILE A 457 18.98 4.58 -15.40
CA ILE A 457 18.22 3.48 -14.80
C ILE A 457 18.32 3.49 -13.27
N ILE A 458 19.52 3.69 -12.72
CA ILE A 458 19.72 3.78 -11.26
C ILE A 458 18.89 4.95 -10.70
N MET A 459 18.90 6.12 -11.34
CA MET A 459 18.07 7.25 -10.92
C MET A 459 16.57 6.99 -11.04
N LEU A 460 16.11 6.28 -12.08
CA LEU A 460 14.71 5.88 -12.20
C LEU A 460 14.25 5.05 -10.99
N HIS A 461 15.06 4.10 -10.54
CA HIS A 461 14.75 3.27 -9.37
C HIS A 461 14.87 4.02 -8.03
N ILE A 462 15.66 5.09 -7.98
CA ILE A 462 15.63 6.05 -6.86
C ILE A 462 14.28 6.80 -6.88
N PHE A 463 13.83 7.32 -8.02
CA PHE A 463 12.56 8.06 -8.11
C PHE A 463 11.30 7.22 -7.85
N GLU A 464 11.36 5.89 -7.93
CA GLU A 464 10.28 5.02 -7.42
C GLU A 464 10.00 5.23 -5.92
N GLY A 465 10.92 5.85 -5.16
CA GLY A 465 10.71 6.17 -3.75
C GLY A 465 9.75 7.35 -3.50
N GLY A 466 9.35 8.10 -4.54
CA GLY A 466 8.34 9.15 -4.44
C GLY A 466 8.87 10.57 -4.59
N GLN A 467 8.00 11.55 -4.29
CA GLN A 467 8.25 12.97 -4.58
C GLN A 467 9.44 13.57 -3.82
N GLU A 468 9.66 13.18 -2.56
CA GLU A 468 10.78 13.67 -1.74
C GLU A 468 12.16 13.49 -2.43
N LEU A 469 12.36 12.37 -3.12
CA LEU A 469 13.60 12.10 -3.86
C LEU A 469 13.71 12.91 -5.16
N LYS A 470 12.59 13.20 -5.80
CA LYS A 470 12.53 14.09 -6.96
C LYS A 470 12.87 15.53 -6.56
N ASP A 471 12.34 15.98 -5.44
CA ASP A 471 12.60 17.32 -4.88
C ASP A 471 14.08 17.46 -4.48
N LEU A 472 14.64 16.43 -3.83
CA LEU A 472 16.07 16.38 -3.50
C LEU A 472 16.94 16.44 -4.76
N ALA A 473 16.63 15.66 -5.79
CA ALA A 473 17.36 15.71 -7.06
C ALA A 473 17.21 17.05 -7.79
N ARG A 474 16.06 17.73 -7.64
CA ARG A 474 15.79 19.05 -8.24
C ARG A 474 16.59 20.16 -7.57
N SER A 475 16.98 19.98 -6.30
CA SER A 475 17.83 20.93 -5.58
C SER A 475 19.29 20.98 -6.08
N ILE A 476 19.69 20.05 -6.95
CA ILE A 476 21.04 19.98 -7.50
C ILE A 476 21.24 21.08 -8.55
N THR A 477 22.19 21.97 -8.30
CA THR A 477 22.59 23.06 -9.21
C THR A 477 24.08 22.96 -9.52
N ILE A 478 24.45 23.17 -10.79
CA ILE A 478 25.82 23.09 -11.31
C ILE A 478 26.25 24.49 -11.74
N GLY A 479 27.51 24.85 -11.45
CA GLY A 479 28.07 26.16 -11.71
C GLY A 479 28.22 26.99 -10.43
N ASP A 480 29.15 27.93 -10.44
CA ASP A 480 29.47 28.81 -9.32
C ASP A 480 29.15 30.28 -9.64
N GLU A 481 28.05 30.79 -9.08
CA GLU A 481 27.62 32.19 -9.25
C GLU A 481 28.68 33.17 -8.72
N ASP A 482 29.40 32.80 -7.66
CA ASP A 482 30.47 33.63 -7.06
C ASP A 482 31.72 33.67 -7.95
N ALA A 483 31.94 32.63 -8.77
CA ALA A 483 32.96 32.60 -9.81
C ALA A 483 32.51 33.26 -11.13
N GLY A 484 31.25 33.72 -11.21
CA GLY A 484 30.66 34.31 -12.41
C GLY A 484 30.25 33.28 -13.48
N GLU A 485 30.10 32.01 -13.10
CA GLU A 485 29.58 30.94 -13.96
C GLU A 485 28.05 30.94 -13.96
N GLU A 486 27.45 30.47 -15.06
CA GLU A 486 26.01 30.29 -15.14
C GLU A 486 25.58 29.10 -14.28
N VAL A 487 24.67 29.33 -13.33
CA VAL A 487 24.13 28.27 -12.49
C VAL A 487 22.95 27.61 -13.20
N VAL A 488 23.10 26.32 -13.50
CA VAL A 488 22.15 25.52 -14.26
C VAL A 488 21.64 24.39 -13.36
N THR A 489 20.34 24.08 -13.41
CA THR A 489 19.76 22.98 -12.62
C THR A 489 20.12 21.62 -13.24
N ALA A 490 20.01 20.55 -12.44
CA ALA A 490 20.20 19.19 -12.96
C ALA A 490 19.22 18.84 -14.09
N ILE A 491 17.97 19.31 -14.03
CA ILE A 491 16.96 19.10 -15.08
C ILE A 491 17.40 19.79 -16.38
N GLN A 492 17.82 21.06 -16.29
CA GLN A 492 18.30 21.82 -17.43
C GLN A 492 19.54 21.16 -18.06
N THR A 493 20.51 20.74 -17.23
CA THR A 493 21.73 20.06 -17.70
C THR A 493 21.41 18.74 -18.41
N ILE A 494 20.54 17.91 -17.84
CA ILE A 494 20.09 16.67 -18.49
C ILE A 494 19.32 16.97 -19.78
N SER A 495 18.53 18.04 -19.80
CA SER A 495 17.82 18.48 -21.02
C SER A 495 18.78 18.90 -22.12
N ALA A 496 19.84 19.63 -21.79
CA ALA A 496 20.89 20.04 -22.72
C ALA A 496 21.68 18.83 -23.24
N ASN A 497 22.03 17.88 -22.38
CA ASN A 497 22.69 16.62 -22.76
C ASN A 497 21.80 15.78 -23.70
N LEU A 498 20.49 15.71 -23.44
CA LEU A 498 19.53 15.07 -24.32
C LEU A 498 19.51 15.75 -25.70
N VAL A 499 19.37 17.07 -25.74
CA VAL A 499 19.34 17.85 -26.99
C VAL A 499 20.63 17.65 -27.79
N ALA A 500 21.78 17.72 -27.13
CA ALA A 500 23.07 17.46 -27.76
C ALA A 500 23.14 16.03 -28.32
N SER A 501 22.64 15.03 -27.58
CA SER A 501 22.62 13.63 -28.05
C SER A 501 21.79 13.43 -29.33
N LEU A 502 20.67 14.16 -29.46
CA LEU A 502 19.82 14.16 -30.65
C LEU A 502 20.50 14.90 -31.81
N GLN A 503 21.02 16.10 -31.57
CA GLN A 503 21.65 16.94 -32.61
C GLN A 503 22.91 16.29 -33.20
N TYR A 504 23.73 15.64 -32.37
CA TYR A 504 24.95 14.97 -32.80
C TYR A 504 24.73 13.53 -33.28
N ASN A 505 23.48 13.05 -33.33
CA ASN A 505 23.08 11.68 -33.69
C ASN A 505 23.92 10.62 -32.95
N LEU A 506 23.96 10.71 -31.62
CA LEU A 506 24.59 9.69 -30.78
C LEU A 506 23.79 8.37 -30.83
N ASP A 507 24.34 7.30 -30.24
CA ASP A 507 23.64 6.02 -30.13
C ASP A 507 22.28 6.23 -29.45
N ILE A 508 21.21 5.67 -30.04
CA ILE A 508 19.82 5.87 -29.61
C ILE A 508 19.57 5.47 -28.16
N ARG A 509 20.41 4.63 -27.55
CA ARG A 509 20.32 4.26 -26.13
C ARG A 509 20.45 5.47 -25.20
N ILE A 510 21.25 6.46 -25.57
CA ILE A 510 21.50 7.67 -24.77
C ILE A 510 20.25 8.58 -24.71
N PRO A 511 19.70 9.07 -25.83
CA PRO A 511 18.49 9.89 -25.78
C PRO A 511 17.31 9.11 -25.19
N ILE A 512 17.16 7.81 -25.49
CA ILE A 512 16.12 6.98 -24.86
C ILE A 512 16.28 6.96 -23.34
N ALA A 513 17.50 6.80 -22.81
CA ALA A 513 17.76 6.81 -21.36
C ALA A 513 17.35 8.12 -20.69
N TYR A 514 17.81 9.25 -21.24
CA TYR A 514 17.45 10.57 -20.71
C TYR A 514 15.94 10.83 -20.79
N ILE A 515 15.31 10.45 -21.90
CA ILE A 515 13.86 10.62 -22.05
C ILE A 515 13.09 9.73 -21.07
N MET A 516 13.53 8.49 -20.81
CA MET A 516 12.91 7.65 -19.78
C MET A 516 12.98 8.33 -18.42
N LEU A 517 14.16 8.81 -18.02
CA LEU A 517 14.38 9.52 -16.76
C LEU A 517 13.50 10.78 -16.65
N LEU A 518 13.57 11.67 -17.63
CA LEU A 518 12.79 12.92 -17.65
C LEU A 518 11.28 12.64 -17.68
N SER A 519 10.82 11.64 -18.43
CA SER A 519 9.38 11.32 -18.49
C SER A 519 8.83 10.91 -17.12
N VAL A 520 9.61 10.18 -16.31
CA VAL A 520 9.21 9.77 -14.96
C VAL A 520 9.42 10.89 -13.94
N TRP A 521 10.51 11.64 -14.05
CA TRP A 521 10.82 12.75 -13.13
C TRP A 521 9.76 13.86 -13.24
N LEU A 522 9.50 14.35 -14.45
CA LEU A 522 8.59 15.48 -14.72
C LEU A 522 7.11 15.13 -14.52
N TYR A 523 6.76 13.85 -14.47
CA TYR A 523 5.37 13.45 -14.33
C TYR A 523 4.82 13.81 -12.95
N GLU A 524 3.72 14.57 -12.94
CA GLU A 524 3.03 15.04 -11.72
C GLU A 524 3.83 16.02 -10.86
N ASP A 525 4.92 16.59 -11.39
CA ASP A 525 5.77 17.55 -10.70
C ASP A 525 5.78 18.91 -11.42
N TYR A 526 5.03 19.88 -10.89
CA TYR A 526 4.86 21.19 -11.53
C TYR A 526 6.14 22.02 -11.54
N ASP A 527 6.93 22.03 -10.46
CA ASP A 527 8.14 22.86 -10.45
C ASP A 527 9.24 22.24 -11.32
N ALA A 528 9.32 20.91 -11.41
CA ALA A 528 10.24 20.26 -12.36
C ALA A 528 9.87 20.55 -13.82
N ILE A 529 8.56 20.62 -14.14
CA ILE A 529 8.06 21.03 -15.45
C ILE A 529 8.44 22.48 -15.74
N ASP A 530 8.24 23.39 -14.78
CA ASP A 530 8.58 24.80 -14.95
C ASP A 530 10.10 25.00 -15.08
N ASP A 531 10.90 24.27 -14.33
CA ASP A 531 12.36 24.23 -14.45
C ASP A 531 12.79 23.78 -15.86
N PHE A 532 12.21 22.70 -16.39
CA PHE A 532 12.47 22.28 -17.78
C PHE A 532 12.04 23.34 -18.81
N LEU A 533 10.86 23.96 -18.62
CA LEU A 533 10.29 24.92 -19.57
C LEU A 533 11.01 26.28 -19.55
N SER A 534 11.82 26.56 -18.52
CA SER A 534 12.66 27.75 -18.48
C SER A 534 13.64 27.80 -19.66
N GLU A 535 14.08 26.63 -20.15
CA GLU A 535 14.97 26.49 -21.29
C GLU A 535 14.21 26.15 -22.59
N GLY A 536 13.63 27.18 -23.23
CA GLY A 536 12.78 26.98 -24.41
C GLY A 536 13.46 26.34 -25.63
N SER A 537 14.79 26.38 -25.73
CA SER A 537 15.62 25.70 -26.75
C SER A 537 15.42 24.18 -26.73
N SER A 538 15.30 23.60 -25.54
CA SER A 538 15.13 22.16 -25.35
C SER A 538 13.79 21.69 -25.90
N VAL A 539 12.70 22.42 -25.62
CA VAL A 539 11.37 22.15 -26.19
C VAL A 539 11.39 22.27 -27.72
N GLN A 540 12.02 23.30 -28.27
CA GLN A 540 12.08 23.49 -29.73
C GLN A 540 12.85 22.36 -30.42
N SER A 541 13.93 21.88 -29.82
CA SER A 541 14.73 20.77 -30.35
C SER A 541 13.96 19.46 -30.35
N LEU A 542 13.23 19.14 -29.27
CA LEU A 542 12.36 17.96 -29.21
C LEU A 542 11.23 18.01 -30.25
N VAL A 543 10.61 19.19 -30.41
CA VAL A 543 9.58 19.39 -31.45
C VAL A 543 10.17 19.24 -32.84
N ALA A 544 11.37 19.77 -33.08
CA ALA A 544 12.06 19.63 -34.37
C ALA A 544 12.34 18.16 -34.70
N ASP A 545 12.82 17.36 -33.74
CA ASP A 545 13.11 15.93 -33.94
C ASP A 545 11.86 15.10 -34.24
N VAL A 546 10.71 15.43 -33.62
CA VAL A 546 9.43 14.75 -33.91
C VAL A 546 8.84 15.18 -35.26
N SER A 547 9.02 16.45 -35.64
CA SER A 547 8.46 17.03 -36.88
C SER A 547 9.29 16.71 -38.13
N GLN A 548 10.61 16.75 -38.01
CA GLN A 548 11.53 16.43 -39.08
C GLN A 548 11.73 14.92 -39.03
N SER A 549 11.09 14.15 -39.92
CA SER A 549 11.26 12.69 -40.04
C SER A 549 12.70 12.23 -40.40
N SER A 550 13.71 13.07 -40.14
CA SER A 550 15.13 12.90 -40.44
C SER A 550 15.81 11.87 -39.55
N SER A 551 15.30 11.59 -38.34
CA SER A 551 15.90 10.60 -37.43
C SER A 551 15.57 9.15 -37.82
N HIS A 552 14.60 8.91 -38.72
CA HIS A 552 14.11 7.59 -39.19
C HIS A 552 13.82 6.54 -38.10
N ASN A 553 13.91 6.88 -36.81
CA ASN A 553 13.84 5.95 -35.71
C ASN A 553 12.55 6.17 -34.92
N VAL A 554 11.61 5.26 -35.13
CA VAL A 554 10.28 5.26 -34.52
C VAL A 554 10.35 5.30 -32.97
N LEU A 555 11.41 4.73 -32.37
CA LEU A 555 11.57 4.75 -30.92
C LEU A 555 11.89 6.15 -30.42
N VAL A 556 12.90 6.80 -31.00
CA VAL A 556 13.32 8.16 -30.57
C VAL A 556 12.19 9.15 -30.76
N GLU A 557 11.53 9.15 -31.93
CA GLU A 557 10.38 10.02 -32.20
C GLU A 557 9.23 9.79 -31.21
N GLY A 558 8.90 8.53 -30.92
CA GLY A 558 7.87 8.16 -29.95
C GLY A 558 8.21 8.57 -28.53
N MET A 559 9.49 8.44 -28.15
CA MET A 559 10.01 8.85 -26.84
C MET A 559 9.98 10.37 -26.69
N CYS A 560 10.48 11.13 -27.68
CA CYS A 560 10.38 12.60 -27.70
C CYS A 560 8.91 13.05 -27.60
N THR A 561 8.00 12.38 -28.31
CA THR A 561 6.56 12.65 -28.21
C THR A 561 6.02 12.36 -26.79
N THR A 562 6.54 11.34 -26.11
CA THR A 562 6.14 10.96 -24.75
C THR A 562 6.51 12.04 -23.74
N VAL A 563 7.75 12.54 -23.75
CA VAL A 563 8.14 13.62 -22.82
C VAL A 563 7.42 14.94 -23.14
N LEU A 564 7.18 15.25 -24.43
CA LEU A 564 6.34 16.40 -24.81
C LEU A 564 4.88 16.25 -24.32
N ALA A 565 4.35 15.03 -24.31
CA ALA A 565 3.02 14.74 -23.74
C ALA A 565 3.01 14.95 -22.21
N VAL A 566 4.07 14.56 -21.50
CA VAL A 566 4.23 14.81 -20.06
C VAL A 566 4.31 16.31 -19.79
N LEU A 567 5.18 17.03 -20.51
CA LEU A 567 5.34 18.48 -20.42
C LEU A 567 4.01 19.22 -20.59
N TYR A 568 3.30 18.95 -21.69
CA TYR A 568 1.98 19.56 -21.91
C TYR A 568 0.91 19.06 -20.92
N GLY A 569 1.07 17.86 -20.35
CA GLY A 569 0.15 17.27 -19.39
C GLY A 569 0.06 18.05 -18.07
N TYR A 570 1.16 18.67 -17.64
CA TYR A 570 1.29 19.35 -16.35
C TYR A 570 1.73 20.82 -16.45
N CYS A 571 2.01 21.33 -17.64
CA CYS A 571 2.23 22.77 -17.89
C CYS A 571 0.99 23.60 -17.54
N THR A 572 1.21 24.71 -16.82
CA THR A 572 0.20 25.66 -16.37
C THR A 572 0.17 26.93 -17.23
N THR A 573 -0.81 27.79 -17.01
CA THR A 573 -0.88 29.12 -17.63
C THR A 573 0.18 30.08 -17.10
N SER A 574 0.75 29.83 -15.91
CA SER A 574 1.84 30.60 -15.30
C SER A 574 3.24 30.07 -15.59
N SER A 575 3.36 28.87 -16.18
CA SER A 575 4.65 28.28 -16.54
C SER A 575 5.49 29.20 -17.44
N PRO A 576 6.84 29.09 -17.42
CA PRO A 576 7.73 29.94 -18.24
C PRO A 576 7.38 29.97 -19.73
N ILE A 577 6.97 28.80 -20.26
CA ILE A 577 6.25 28.71 -21.53
C ILE A 577 4.77 28.41 -21.19
N PRO A 578 3.87 29.40 -21.33
CA PRO A 578 2.47 29.21 -20.95
C PRO A 578 1.79 28.09 -21.74
N ARG A 579 0.92 27.33 -21.07
CA ARG A 579 0.16 26.21 -21.66
C ARG A 579 -0.47 26.49 -23.04
N PRO A 580 -1.16 27.63 -23.30
CA PRO A 580 -1.72 27.92 -24.63
C PRO A 580 -0.65 28.10 -25.72
N VAL A 581 0.52 28.61 -25.35
CA VAL A 581 1.66 28.81 -26.27
C VAL A 581 2.26 27.45 -26.62
N LEU A 582 2.48 26.59 -25.63
CA LEU A 582 2.97 25.23 -25.84
C LEU A 582 2.01 24.40 -26.70
N ASN A 583 0.70 24.48 -26.43
CA ASN A 583 -0.32 23.81 -27.25
C ASN A 583 -0.24 24.24 -28.73
N ARG A 584 -0.15 25.55 -28.99
CA ARG A 584 -0.03 26.08 -30.34
C ARG A 584 1.25 25.61 -31.03
N LEU A 585 2.37 25.55 -30.30
CA LEU A 585 3.63 25.04 -30.83
C LEU A 585 3.50 23.58 -31.27
N LEU A 586 2.95 22.71 -30.42
CA LEU A 586 2.76 21.29 -30.71
C LEU A 586 1.81 21.06 -31.90
N ILE A 587 0.67 21.75 -31.93
CA ILE A 587 -0.32 21.61 -33.01
C ILE A 587 0.23 22.15 -34.34
N SER A 588 0.91 23.29 -34.34
CA SER A 588 1.39 23.92 -35.58
C SER A 588 2.60 23.22 -36.20
N ARG A 589 3.48 22.64 -35.39
CA ARG A 589 4.72 22.00 -35.87
C ARG A 589 4.58 20.50 -36.09
N ILE A 590 3.88 19.77 -35.21
CA ILE A 590 3.75 18.31 -35.29
C ILE A 590 2.39 17.93 -35.88
N GLY A 591 1.33 18.58 -35.41
CA GLY A 591 -0.05 18.24 -35.74
C GLY A 591 -0.62 17.14 -34.84
N ARG A 592 -1.89 17.29 -34.45
CA ARG A 592 -2.57 16.40 -33.48
C ARG A 592 -2.53 14.93 -33.88
N ASP A 593 -2.89 14.61 -35.12
CA ASP A 593 -2.98 13.22 -35.57
C ASP A 593 -1.60 12.57 -35.69
N SER A 594 -0.58 13.34 -36.11
CA SER A 594 0.81 12.88 -36.14
C SER A 594 1.31 12.59 -34.72
N PHE A 595 1.05 13.49 -33.77
CA PHE A 595 1.40 13.31 -32.35
C PHE A 595 0.83 12.00 -31.78
N ILE A 596 -0.46 11.76 -31.99
CA ILE A 596 -1.13 10.52 -31.56
C ILE A 596 -0.54 9.31 -32.29
N MET A 597 -0.25 9.43 -33.59
CA MET A 597 0.33 8.35 -34.39
C MET A 597 1.70 7.93 -33.85
N LYS A 598 2.59 8.88 -33.51
CA LYS A 598 3.93 8.57 -32.96
C LYS A 598 3.85 7.82 -31.63
N LEU A 599 2.96 8.22 -30.71
CA LEU A 599 2.70 7.49 -29.46
C LEU A 599 2.16 6.06 -29.73
N ARG A 600 1.24 5.92 -30.68
CA ARG A 600 0.69 4.61 -31.08
C ARG A 600 1.75 3.70 -31.69
N LEU A 601 2.65 4.24 -32.50
CA LEU A 601 3.75 3.49 -33.09
C LEU A 601 4.71 2.98 -32.02
N LEU A 602 5.08 3.82 -31.04
CA LEU A 602 5.88 3.39 -29.90
C LEU A 602 5.22 2.25 -29.12
N ARG A 603 3.92 2.40 -28.77
CA ARG A 603 3.17 1.36 -28.04
C ARG A 603 3.07 0.03 -28.80
N ARG A 604 3.03 0.06 -30.14
CA ARG A 604 2.94 -1.14 -30.98
C ARG A 604 4.29 -1.78 -31.30
N HIS A 605 5.40 -1.09 -31.01
CA HIS A 605 6.74 -1.61 -31.25
C HIS A 605 6.99 -2.87 -30.40
N SER A 606 7.65 -3.88 -30.95
CA SER A 606 7.88 -5.18 -30.27
C SER A 606 8.59 -4.99 -28.92
N LEU A 607 9.65 -4.17 -28.90
CA LEU A 607 10.42 -3.82 -27.70
C LEU A 607 9.61 -3.17 -26.56
N VAL A 608 8.41 -2.64 -26.82
CA VAL A 608 7.51 -2.07 -25.81
C VAL A 608 6.32 -3.00 -25.55
N ARG A 609 5.69 -3.50 -26.61
CA ARG A 609 4.51 -4.38 -26.54
C ARG A 609 4.84 -5.68 -25.81
N ASP A 610 5.90 -6.36 -26.24
CA ASP A 610 6.30 -7.69 -25.80
C ASP A 610 7.43 -7.63 -24.74
N PHE A 611 7.63 -6.45 -24.13
CA PHE A 611 8.69 -6.23 -23.16
C PHE A 611 8.63 -7.22 -21.99
N ASN A 612 9.75 -7.92 -21.77
CA ASN A 612 9.97 -8.84 -20.66
C ASN A 612 11.30 -8.51 -19.97
N PRO A 613 11.28 -8.08 -18.69
CA PRO A 613 12.51 -7.78 -17.95
C PRO A 613 13.49 -8.96 -17.86
N SER A 614 12.98 -10.20 -17.92
CA SER A 614 13.79 -11.41 -17.75
C SER A 614 14.73 -11.69 -18.94
N GLU A 615 14.46 -11.07 -20.10
CA GLU A 615 15.20 -11.32 -21.35
C GLU A 615 16.43 -10.42 -21.52
N ILE A 616 16.66 -9.49 -20.58
CA ILE A 616 17.78 -8.52 -20.65
C ILE A 616 19.15 -9.19 -20.76
N LEU A 617 19.36 -10.32 -20.06
CA LEU A 617 20.61 -11.10 -20.07
C LEU A 617 20.76 -12.00 -21.31
N SER A 618 19.69 -12.16 -22.10
CA SER A 618 19.67 -12.96 -23.33
C SER A 618 19.43 -12.10 -24.58
N ALA A 619 19.56 -10.78 -24.46
CA ALA A 619 19.28 -9.86 -25.54
C ALA A 619 20.21 -10.07 -26.74
N GLU A 620 19.65 -10.02 -27.94
CA GLU A 620 20.42 -10.11 -29.19
C GLU A 620 21.39 -8.94 -29.32
N LYS A 621 22.59 -9.20 -29.83
CA LYS A 621 23.60 -8.17 -30.07
C LYS A 621 23.41 -7.56 -31.45
N ASP A 622 23.53 -6.23 -31.53
CA ASP A 622 23.46 -5.49 -32.79
C ASP A 622 24.78 -5.58 -33.59
N ALA A 623 24.85 -4.88 -34.71
CA ALA A 623 26.03 -4.86 -35.58
C ALA A 623 27.29 -4.29 -34.92
N THR A 624 27.16 -3.52 -33.83
CA THR A 624 28.29 -2.98 -33.05
C THR A 624 28.75 -3.96 -31.97
N GLY A 625 28.03 -5.06 -31.76
CA GLY A 625 28.27 -6.04 -30.69
C GLY A 625 27.61 -5.67 -29.36
N LEU A 626 26.92 -4.53 -29.30
CA LEU A 626 26.17 -4.10 -28.12
C LEU A 626 24.83 -4.84 -28.04
N PRO A 627 24.39 -5.28 -26.84
CA PRO A 627 23.06 -5.86 -26.67
C PRO A 627 21.96 -4.90 -27.10
N SER A 628 20.85 -5.39 -27.63
CA SER A 628 19.71 -4.58 -28.11
C SER A 628 18.76 -4.22 -26.97
N VAL A 629 19.30 -3.62 -25.90
CA VAL A 629 18.55 -3.23 -24.70
C VAL A 629 18.38 -1.71 -24.68
N PHE A 630 17.13 -1.26 -24.63
CA PHE A 630 16.79 0.16 -24.71
C PHE A 630 15.91 0.63 -23.54
N PHE A 631 15.01 -0.22 -23.05
CA PHE A 631 14.00 0.13 -22.06
C PHE A 631 14.21 -0.60 -20.73
N ASN A 632 13.77 0.01 -19.65
CA ASN A 632 13.69 -0.57 -18.31
C ASN A 632 12.21 -0.72 -17.87
N ARG A 633 11.96 -1.66 -16.96
CA ARG A 633 10.63 -1.98 -16.42
C ARG A 633 9.90 -0.74 -15.87
N VAL A 634 10.58 0.12 -15.10
CA VAL A 634 9.98 1.31 -14.48
C VAL A 634 9.32 2.21 -15.53
N PHE A 635 10.04 2.49 -16.63
CA PHE A 635 9.50 3.32 -17.70
C PHE A 635 8.41 2.60 -18.50
N ILE A 636 8.56 1.30 -18.78
CA ILE A 636 7.56 0.55 -19.56
C ILE A 636 6.23 0.46 -18.80
N ASP A 637 6.28 0.16 -17.51
CA ASP A 637 5.10 0.12 -16.64
C ASP A 637 4.47 1.51 -16.57
N PHE A 638 5.26 2.56 -16.31
CA PHE A 638 4.82 3.96 -16.36
C PHE A 638 4.12 4.31 -17.69
N PHE A 639 4.74 4.01 -18.82
CA PHE A 639 4.22 4.35 -20.14
C PHE A 639 2.93 3.59 -20.43
N LYS A 640 2.87 2.29 -20.15
CA LYS A 640 1.69 1.44 -20.38
C LYS A 640 0.51 1.88 -19.50
N ASP A 641 0.74 2.15 -18.23
CA ASP A 641 -0.29 2.55 -17.27
C ASP A 641 -0.85 3.93 -17.59
N ARG A 642 0.02 4.88 -17.94
CA ARG A 642 -0.37 6.28 -18.19
C ARG A 642 -0.68 6.58 -19.65
N TYR A 643 -0.56 5.60 -20.56
CA TYR A 643 -0.73 5.76 -22.00
C TYR A 643 -2.04 6.48 -22.40
N SER A 644 -3.17 6.09 -21.80
CA SER A 644 -4.48 6.64 -22.15
C SER A 644 -4.58 8.14 -21.86
N ARG A 645 -3.88 8.61 -20.81
CA ARG A 645 -3.79 10.02 -20.45
C ARG A 645 -2.85 10.78 -21.38
N LEU A 646 -1.71 10.17 -21.72
CA LEU A 646 -0.73 10.74 -22.64
C LEU A 646 -1.31 10.89 -24.06
N GLU A 647 -2.05 9.90 -24.55
CA GLU A 647 -2.67 9.93 -25.88
C GLU A 647 -3.70 11.04 -26.02
N LYS A 648 -4.48 11.31 -24.96
CA LYS A 648 -5.57 12.31 -24.96
C LYS A 648 -5.12 13.68 -24.43
N VAL A 649 -3.82 13.87 -24.17
CA VAL A 649 -3.36 15.08 -23.48
C VAL A 649 -3.71 16.35 -24.25
N LEU A 650 -3.57 16.32 -25.59
CA LEU A 650 -3.84 17.43 -26.50
C LEU A 650 -5.34 17.75 -26.66
N ASP A 651 -6.24 16.87 -26.25
CA ASP A 651 -7.69 17.10 -26.30
C ASP A 651 -8.19 17.96 -25.13
N ARG A 652 -7.34 18.22 -24.13
CA ARG A 652 -7.67 19.07 -22.98
C ARG A 652 -7.61 20.55 -23.35
N ASP A 653 -8.49 21.35 -22.74
CA ASP A 653 -8.57 22.80 -22.95
C ASP A 653 -7.20 23.47 -22.69
N PRO A 654 -6.62 24.18 -23.68
CA PRO A 654 -5.35 24.88 -23.52
C PRO A 654 -5.39 26.03 -22.51
N ASN A 655 -6.57 26.60 -22.22
CA ASN A 655 -6.70 27.78 -21.35
C ASN A 655 -7.00 27.43 -19.89
N ARG A 656 -7.15 26.14 -19.58
CA ARG A 656 -7.40 25.67 -18.22
C ARG A 656 -6.17 24.95 -17.70
N ASP A 657 -5.79 25.29 -16.47
CA ASP A 657 -4.68 24.61 -15.80
C ASP A 657 -4.99 23.13 -15.57
N PRO A 658 -3.99 22.25 -15.72
CA PRO A 658 -4.15 20.83 -15.47
C PRO A 658 -4.38 20.60 -13.97
N ILE A 659 -5.53 19.98 -13.65
CA ILE A 659 -5.88 19.60 -12.28
C ILE A 659 -4.99 18.43 -11.87
N SER A 660 -4.34 18.54 -10.71
CA SER A 660 -3.57 17.44 -10.13
C SER A 660 -4.50 16.27 -9.78
N PRO A 661 -4.03 15.01 -9.84
CA PRO A 661 -4.82 13.87 -9.37
C PRO A 661 -5.25 14.03 -7.91
N GLU A 662 -4.37 14.57 -7.05
CA GLU A 662 -4.66 14.87 -5.65
C GLU A 662 -5.78 15.89 -5.49
N ALA A 663 -5.87 16.89 -6.36
CA ALA A 663 -6.99 17.83 -6.35
C ALA A 663 -8.30 17.19 -6.85
N ILE A 664 -8.23 16.17 -7.73
CA ILE A 664 -9.39 15.38 -8.15
C ILE A 664 -9.81 14.43 -7.02
N GLU A 665 -8.87 13.76 -6.34
CA GLU A 665 -9.12 12.90 -5.19
C GLU A 665 -9.67 13.71 -4.03
N ALA A 666 -9.10 14.85 -3.68
CA ALA A 666 -9.64 15.75 -2.66
C ALA A 666 -11.04 16.26 -3.03
N GLN A 667 -11.30 16.57 -4.31
CA GLN A 667 -12.65 16.93 -4.76
C GLN A 667 -13.63 15.76 -4.67
N ASN A 668 -13.19 14.54 -4.98
CA ASN A 668 -14.00 13.33 -4.88
C ASN A 668 -14.25 12.93 -3.43
N GLU A 669 -13.26 13.03 -2.54
CA GLU A 669 -13.39 12.81 -1.10
C GLU A 669 -14.35 13.83 -0.49
N LEU A 670 -14.22 15.11 -0.84
CA LEU A 670 -15.16 16.14 -0.41
C LEU A 670 -16.57 15.88 -0.95
N ALA A 671 -16.69 15.39 -2.18
CA ALA A 671 -17.98 14.99 -2.77
C ALA A 671 -18.59 13.75 -2.07
N ILE A 672 -17.75 12.78 -1.66
CA ILE A 672 -18.18 11.60 -0.91
C ILE A 672 -18.60 12.01 0.50
N GLU A 673 -17.79 12.82 1.20
CA GLU A 673 -18.10 13.31 2.55
C GLU A 673 -19.38 14.14 2.56
N THR A 674 -19.57 15.03 1.57
CA THR A 674 -20.82 15.78 1.41
C THR A 674 -22.01 14.87 1.11
N MET A 675 -21.82 13.83 0.28
CA MET A 675 -22.87 12.84 0.01
C MET A 675 -23.23 12.01 1.24
N GLU A 676 -22.25 11.60 2.06
CA GLU A 676 -22.47 10.90 3.33
C GLU A 676 -23.17 11.79 4.35
N ASN A 677 -22.77 13.06 4.46
CA ASN A 677 -23.43 14.03 5.34
C ASN A 677 -24.88 14.26 4.91
N LEU A 678 -25.14 14.42 3.60
CA LEU A 678 -26.50 14.51 3.05
C LEU A 678 -27.33 13.24 3.31
N GLN A 679 -26.72 12.05 3.24
CA GLN A 679 -27.39 10.80 3.57
C GLN A 679 -27.76 10.71 5.06
N ARG A 680 -26.86 11.12 5.96
CA ARG A 680 -27.16 11.21 7.40
C ARG A 680 -28.27 12.21 7.68
N GLU A 681 -28.22 13.39 7.06
CA GLU A 681 -29.29 14.39 7.18
C GLU A 681 -30.64 13.85 6.69
N LEU A 682 -30.65 13.11 5.57
CA LEU A 682 -31.86 12.46 5.05
C LEU A 682 -32.44 11.42 6.02
N GLU A 683 -31.59 10.60 6.64
CA GLU A 683 -32.05 9.60 7.63
C GLU A 683 -32.57 10.27 8.91
N VAL A 684 -31.94 11.35 9.37
CA VAL A 684 -32.45 12.16 10.48
C VAL A 684 -33.79 12.80 10.13
N LEU A 685 -33.93 13.38 8.93
CA LEU A 685 -35.18 13.98 8.48
C LEU A 685 -36.29 12.93 8.37
N LYS A 686 -36.00 11.73 7.85
CA LYS A 686 -36.96 10.61 7.81
C LYS A 686 -37.39 10.18 9.21
N ALA A 687 -36.46 10.09 10.16
CA ALA A 687 -36.78 9.75 11.55
C ALA A 687 -37.65 10.84 12.21
N GLN A 688 -37.38 12.12 11.95
CA GLN A 688 -38.21 13.23 12.40
C GLN A 688 -39.60 13.20 11.76
N LEU A 689 -39.70 12.87 10.48
CA LEU A 689 -40.99 12.72 9.78
C LEU A 689 -41.82 11.57 10.37
N ALA A 690 -41.20 10.40 10.58
CA ALA A 690 -41.86 9.26 11.23
C ALA A 690 -42.29 9.56 12.68
N ALA A 691 -41.47 10.29 13.44
CA ALA A 691 -41.84 10.74 14.78
C ALA A 691 -43.01 11.72 14.75
N THR A 692 -43.01 12.68 13.82
CA THR A 692 -44.09 13.66 13.65
C THR A 692 -45.39 13.00 13.19
N GLU A 693 -45.31 12.02 12.29
CA GLU A 693 -46.46 11.20 11.87
C GLU A 693 -47.01 10.37 13.03
N GLY A 694 -46.13 9.79 13.87
CA GLY A 694 -46.53 9.08 15.08
C GLY A 694 -47.17 10.00 16.14
N GLU A 695 -46.66 11.22 16.33
CA GLU A 695 -47.30 12.22 17.19
C GLU A 695 -48.65 12.66 16.63
N LYS A 696 -48.73 12.93 15.32
CA LYS A 696 -49.99 13.27 14.65
C LYS A 696 -51.04 12.17 14.85
N GLN A 697 -50.67 10.90 14.65
CA GLN A 697 -51.57 9.77 14.85
C GLN A 697 -52.07 9.66 16.30
N LYS A 698 -51.18 9.85 17.29
CA LYS A 698 -51.57 9.92 18.71
C LYS A 698 -52.51 11.09 19.00
N THR A 699 -52.28 12.26 18.40
CA THR A 699 -53.18 13.41 18.58
C THR A 699 -54.54 13.18 17.92
N GLU A 700 -54.61 12.50 16.78
CA GLU A 700 -55.86 12.14 16.11
C GLU A 700 -56.66 11.11 16.93
N GLU A 701 -55.99 10.12 17.52
CA GLU A 701 -56.61 9.16 18.45
C GLU A 701 -57.14 9.85 19.72
N SER A 702 -56.33 10.72 20.35
CA SER A 702 -56.76 11.49 21.53
C SER A 702 -57.93 12.44 21.22
N LEU A 703 -57.92 13.08 20.05
CA LEU A 703 -59.01 13.96 19.61
C LEU A 703 -60.29 13.18 19.32
N ALA A 704 -60.19 11.97 18.78
CA ALA A 704 -61.32 11.07 18.58
C ALA A 704 -61.93 10.62 19.92
N GLU A 705 -61.10 10.28 20.91
CA GLU A 705 -61.55 9.95 22.27
C GLU A 705 -62.22 11.14 22.97
N GLU A 706 -61.63 12.34 22.89
CA GLU A 706 -62.26 13.56 23.43
C GLU A 706 -63.58 13.88 22.74
N LYS A 707 -63.66 13.72 21.42
CA LYS A 707 -64.89 13.91 20.66
C LYS A 707 -65.98 12.93 21.11
N GLN A 708 -65.65 11.66 21.32
CA GLN A 708 -66.59 10.65 21.80
C GLN A 708 -67.06 10.94 23.24
N LYS A 709 -66.16 11.42 24.12
CA LYS A 709 -66.51 11.91 25.47
C LYS A 709 -67.41 13.13 25.41
N ALA A 710 -67.14 14.07 24.50
CA ALA A 710 -67.99 15.25 24.32
C ALA A 710 -69.39 14.89 23.81
N GLU A 711 -69.50 13.95 22.86
CA GLU A 711 -70.79 13.48 22.32
C GLU A 711 -71.62 12.76 23.40
N THR A 712 -71.01 11.91 24.23
CA THR A 712 -71.69 11.25 25.35
C THR A 712 -72.11 12.25 26.44
N THR A 713 -71.30 13.27 26.71
CA THR A 713 -71.66 14.34 27.65
C THR A 713 -72.79 15.21 27.10
N LEU A 714 -72.81 15.49 25.79
CA LEU A 714 -73.89 16.23 25.13
C LEU A 714 -75.21 15.45 25.18
N ALA A 715 -75.17 14.13 25.01
CA ALA A 715 -76.33 13.26 25.15
C ALA A 715 -76.89 13.32 26.58
N SER A 716 -76.04 13.16 27.60
CA SER A 716 -76.44 13.29 29.02
C SER A 716 -76.99 14.68 29.35
N ASN A 717 -76.36 15.75 28.85
CA ASN A 717 -76.84 17.12 29.06
C ASN A 717 -78.18 17.38 28.37
N SER A 718 -78.47 16.74 27.24
CA SER A 718 -79.76 16.87 26.59
C SER A 718 -80.89 16.20 27.38
N GLU A 719 -80.63 15.04 28.01
CA GLU A 719 -81.56 14.41 28.96
C GLU A 719 -81.79 15.28 30.20
N ILE A 720 -80.73 15.88 30.75
CA ILE A 720 -80.84 16.82 31.89
C ILE A 720 -81.64 18.07 31.50
N MET A 721 -81.46 18.63 30.30
CA MET A 721 -82.25 19.78 29.83
C MET A 721 -83.74 19.47 29.69
N VAL A 722 -84.11 18.26 29.28
CA VAL A 722 -85.51 17.82 29.24
C VAL A 722 -86.09 17.67 30.66
N ALA A 723 -85.29 17.22 31.62
CA ALA A 723 -85.73 17.16 33.02
C ALA A 723 -85.91 18.57 33.62
N ILE A 724 -84.96 19.48 33.40
CA ILE A 724 -85.02 20.87 33.88
C ILE A 724 -86.18 21.65 33.25
N SER A 725 -86.48 21.46 31.96
CA SER A 725 -87.61 22.15 31.32
C SER A 725 -88.95 21.74 31.93
N ARG A 726 -89.10 20.46 32.28
CA ARG A 726 -90.29 19.93 32.96
C ARG A 726 -90.46 20.49 34.38
N GLU A 727 -89.36 20.62 35.13
CA GLU A 727 -89.37 21.24 36.46
C GLU A 727 -89.64 22.76 36.39
N ARG A 728 -89.17 23.42 35.32
CA ARG A 728 -89.42 24.85 35.09
C ARG A 728 -90.88 25.16 34.76
N GLU A 729 -91.58 24.28 34.03
CA GLU A 729 -93.04 24.41 33.83
C GLU A 729 -93.82 24.27 35.14
N GLU A 730 -93.38 23.39 36.04
CA GLU A 730 -94.01 23.19 37.35
C GLU A 730 -93.79 24.40 38.28
N LEU A 731 -92.60 25.01 38.23
CA LEU A 731 -92.28 26.22 39.00
C LEU A 731 -92.99 27.48 38.45
N ASP A 732 -93.17 27.63 37.14
CA ASP A 732 -93.92 28.75 36.55
C ASP A 732 -95.40 28.75 36.98
N GLY A 733 -95.98 27.55 37.15
CA GLY A 733 -97.31 27.38 37.74
C GLY A 733 -97.40 27.93 39.17
N LYS A 734 -96.40 27.62 40.02
CA LYS A 734 -96.33 28.11 41.41
C LYS A 734 -96.06 29.63 41.49
N LEU A 735 -95.30 30.19 40.54
CA LEU A 735 -94.99 31.62 40.51
C LEU A 735 -96.22 32.49 40.19
N LYS A 736 -97.08 32.04 39.27
CA LYS A 736 -98.35 32.73 38.97
C LYS A 736 -99.32 32.79 40.16
N GLU A 737 -99.32 31.77 41.02
CA GLU A 737 -100.10 31.81 42.27
C GLU A 737 -99.54 32.83 43.26
N ALA A 738 -98.21 32.95 43.36
CA ALA A 738 -97.56 33.92 44.25
C ALA A 738 -97.77 35.38 43.79
N GLU A 739 -97.76 35.65 42.48
CA GLU A 739 -98.02 36.99 41.92
C GLU A 739 -99.44 37.50 42.23
N ALA A 740 -100.44 36.61 42.25
CA ALA A 740 -101.81 36.95 42.64
C ALA A 740 -101.92 37.37 44.13
N VAL A 741 -101.06 36.82 45.00
CA VAL A 741 -100.98 37.18 46.42
C VAL A 741 -100.27 38.52 46.63
N ILE A 742 -99.20 38.80 45.88
CA ILE A 742 -98.45 40.06 45.97
C ILE A 742 -99.32 41.26 45.57
N LYS A 743 -100.17 41.12 44.54
CA LYS A 743 -101.07 42.20 44.11
C LYS A 743 -102.07 42.61 45.20
N LYS A 744 -102.56 41.67 46.01
CA LYS A 744 -103.47 41.97 47.14
C LYS A 744 -102.77 42.73 48.28
N LEU A 745 -101.48 42.48 48.50
CA LEU A 745 -100.69 43.17 49.52
C LEU A 745 -100.31 44.59 49.12
N GLN A 746 -100.13 44.87 47.82
CA GLN A 746 -99.83 46.22 47.31
C GLN A 746 -100.97 47.22 47.54
N ASP A 747 -102.23 46.79 47.48
CA ASP A 747 -103.39 47.66 47.77
C ASP A 747 -103.46 48.08 49.25
N HIS A 748 -102.93 47.26 50.18
CA HIS A 748 -102.88 47.60 51.61
C HIS A 748 -101.77 48.62 51.95
N VAL A 749 -100.65 48.60 51.22
CA VAL A 749 -99.52 49.52 51.44
C VAL A 749 -99.84 50.96 51.02
N ALA A 750 -100.70 51.15 50.02
CA ALA A 750 -101.09 52.48 49.55
C ALA A 750 -101.96 53.26 50.57
N ALA A 751 -102.76 52.57 51.38
CA ALA A 751 -103.60 53.20 52.41
C ALA A 751 -102.78 53.68 53.62
N ALA A 752 -101.78 52.91 54.05
CA ALA A 752 -100.91 53.25 55.19
C ALA A 752 -99.96 54.43 54.91
N GLY A 753 -99.65 54.71 53.64
CA GLY A 753 -98.77 55.81 53.24
C GLY A 753 -99.33 57.22 53.49
N LYS A 754 -100.65 57.37 53.68
CA LYS A 754 -101.32 58.67 53.86
C LYS A 754 -101.37 59.14 55.33
N GLU A 755 -101.33 58.23 56.30
CA GLU A 755 -101.29 58.57 57.73
C GLU A 755 -99.86 58.92 58.21
N LEU A 756 -98.83 58.38 57.55
CA LEU A 756 -97.43 58.60 57.93
C LEU A 756 -96.89 60.02 57.61
N THR A 757 -97.54 60.76 56.71
CA THR A 757 -97.12 62.12 56.34
C THR A 757 -97.44 63.15 57.42
N ASP A 758 -98.51 62.97 58.18
CA ASP A 758 -98.93 63.90 59.25
C ASP A 758 -98.10 63.71 60.53
N GLU A 759 -97.56 62.51 60.78
CA GLU A 759 -96.67 62.21 61.90
C GLU A 759 -95.27 62.82 61.70
N ARG A 760 -94.83 63.01 60.45
CA ARG A 760 -93.50 63.54 60.11
C ARG A 760 -93.33 65.03 60.42
N GLU A 761 -94.39 65.85 60.36
CA GLU A 761 -94.29 67.26 60.76
C GLU A 761 -94.08 67.43 62.27
N LYS A 762 -94.66 66.57 63.11
CA LYS A 762 -94.42 66.57 64.57
C LYS A 762 -92.99 66.17 64.94
N SER A 763 -92.33 65.35 64.13
CA SER A 763 -90.94 64.93 64.37
C SER A 763 -89.91 66.06 64.18
N ARG A 764 -90.20 67.08 63.34
CA ARG A 764 -89.31 68.25 63.19
C ARG A 764 -89.21 69.11 64.46
N GLU A 765 -90.23 69.09 65.31
CA GLU A 765 -90.22 69.78 66.61
C GLU A 765 -89.28 69.08 67.63
N ILE A 766 -89.10 67.76 67.51
CA ILE A 766 -88.25 66.94 68.38
C ILE A 766 -86.76 67.13 68.05
N GLU A 767 -86.40 67.32 66.77
CA GLU A 767 -85.03 67.65 66.38
C GLU A 767 -84.55 68.97 67.01
N ARG A 768 -85.44 69.94 67.24
CA ARG A 768 -85.12 71.18 67.96
C ARG A 768 -84.70 70.95 69.41
N LYS A 769 -85.19 69.89 70.06
CA LYS A 769 -84.81 69.51 71.43
C LYS A 769 -83.49 68.73 71.48
N LEU A 770 -83.16 67.99 70.43
CA LEU A 770 -81.89 67.26 70.32
C LEU A 770 -80.67 68.21 70.17
N GLY A 771 -80.89 69.41 69.63
CA GLY A 771 -79.91 70.51 69.65
C GLY A 771 -79.43 70.94 71.04
N ASN A 772 -80.23 70.74 72.09
CA ASN A 772 -79.83 71.08 73.46
C ASN A 772 -78.95 69.98 74.09
N THR A 773 -79.10 68.72 73.67
CA THR A 773 -78.24 67.60 74.12
C THR A 773 -76.87 67.59 73.42
N ALA A 774 -76.78 68.06 72.17
CA ALA A 774 -75.51 68.27 71.48
C ALA A 774 -74.61 69.32 72.18
N GLN A 775 -75.21 70.26 72.92
CA GLN A 775 -74.48 71.28 73.69
C GLN A 775 -73.81 70.73 74.96
N SER A 776 -74.32 69.62 75.53
CA SER A 776 -73.77 68.98 76.73
C SER A 776 -72.52 68.14 76.45
N LEU A 777 -72.49 67.40 75.34
CA LEU A 777 -71.34 66.57 74.97
C LEU A 777 -70.18 67.37 74.33
N GLY A 778 -70.50 68.55 73.78
CA GLY A 778 -69.49 69.55 73.39
C GLY A 778 -68.70 70.16 74.57
N LEU A 779 -69.19 70.07 75.81
CA LEU A 779 -68.49 70.57 77.00
C LEU A 779 -67.46 69.56 77.56
N GLU A 780 -67.68 68.26 77.39
CA GLU A 780 -66.71 67.23 77.80
C GLU A 780 -65.57 67.08 76.79
N ARG A 781 -65.89 67.13 75.49
CA ARG A 781 -64.87 67.08 74.43
C ARG A 781 -63.93 68.29 74.47
N ASN A 782 -64.45 69.50 74.71
CA ASN A 782 -63.66 70.71 74.91
C ASN A 782 -62.78 70.68 76.18
N LYS A 783 -63.20 69.98 77.25
CA LYS A 783 -62.38 69.82 78.47
C LYS A 783 -61.14 68.94 78.22
N LEU A 784 -61.30 67.87 77.44
CA LEU A 784 -60.19 66.98 77.09
C LEU A 784 -59.22 67.61 76.07
N GLU A 785 -59.72 68.33 75.06
CA GLU A 785 -58.88 69.07 74.10
C GLU A 785 -58.11 70.23 74.75
N LYS A 786 -58.69 70.94 75.75
CA LYS A 786 -57.97 71.96 76.52
C LYS A 786 -56.85 71.38 77.39
N ARG A 787 -57.04 70.18 77.97
CA ARG A 787 -56.03 69.54 78.81
C ARG A 787 -54.82 69.06 78.01
N VAL A 788 -55.03 68.68 76.76
CA VAL A 788 -53.95 68.36 75.79
C VAL A 788 -53.20 69.63 75.37
N LYS A 789 -53.91 70.73 75.06
CA LYS A 789 -53.29 72.03 74.75
C LYS A 789 -52.51 72.66 75.92
N GLU A 790 -52.99 72.52 77.16
CA GLU A 790 -52.26 73.02 78.35
C GLU A 790 -50.96 72.23 78.62
N LEU A 791 -50.93 70.92 78.35
CA LEU A 791 -49.71 70.12 78.48
C LEU A 791 -48.69 70.47 77.38
N GLU A 792 -49.13 70.79 76.17
CA GLU A 792 -48.27 71.29 75.09
C GLU A 792 -47.73 72.71 75.36
N ASP A 793 -48.54 73.61 75.95
CA ASP A 793 -48.09 74.95 76.37
C ASP A 793 -47.16 74.90 77.60
N ASN A 794 -47.34 73.94 78.51
CA ASN A 794 -46.42 73.71 79.62
C ASN A 794 -45.07 73.15 79.15
N ALA A 795 -45.05 72.33 78.08
CA ALA A 795 -43.81 71.90 77.43
C ALA A 795 -43.09 73.06 76.72
N ARG A 796 -43.82 73.98 76.07
CA ARG A 796 -43.24 75.22 75.48
C ARG A 796 -42.70 76.18 76.54
N LYS A 797 -43.36 76.31 77.70
CA LYS A 797 -42.88 77.10 78.84
C LYS A 797 -41.73 76.45 79.60
N ALA A 798 -41.59 75.12 79.55
CA ALA A 798 -40.43 74.41 80.10
C ALA A 798 -39.17 74.65 79.24
N ASN A 799 -39.31 74.69 77.90
CA ASN A 799 -38.20 75.02 76.99
C ASN A 799 -37.74 76.49 77.10
N SER A 800 -38.64 77.46 77.34
CA SER A 800 -38.22 78.85 77.63
C SER A 800 -37.56 79.00 79.01
N ARG A 801 -37.84 78.08 79.95
CA ARG A 801 -37.17 78.00 81.25
C ARG A 801 -35.75 77.46 81.12
N ILE A 802 -35.50 76.57 80.15
CA ILE A 802 -34.15 76.09 79.80
C ILE A 802 -33.31 77.22 79.19
N ASP A 803 -33.86 78.01 78.26
CA ASP A 803 -33.19 79.21 77.72
C ASP A 803 -32.88 80.27 78.80
N SER A 804 -33.75 80.41 79.80
CA SER A 804 -33.49 81.32 80.93
C SER A 804 -32.40 80.81 81.89
N LEU A 805 -32.31 79.49 82.08
CA LEU A 805 -31.27 78.87 82.92
C LEU A 805 -29.90 78.90 82.23
N GLU A 806 -29.84 78.87 80.89
CA GLU A 806 -28.63 79.12 80.12
C GLU A 806 -28.15 80.59 80.24
N LYS A 807 -29.08 81.53 80.42
CA LYS A 807 -28.77 82.95 80.71
C LYS A 807 -28.30 83.18 82.16
N ASP A 808 -28.82 82.41 83.11
CA ASP A 808 -28.35 82.39 84.50
C ASP A 808 -26.91 81.84 84.63
N LEU A 809 -26.48 80.97 83.70
CA LEU A 809 -25.09 80.55 83.58
C LEU A 809 -24.18 81.69 83.05
N GLY A 810 -24.74 82.61 82.25
CA GLY A 810 -24.05 83.80 81.72
C GLY A 810 -23.67 84.87 82.76
N LYS A 811 -24.38 84.98 83.88
CA LYS A 811 -24.06 85.95 84.96
C LYS A 811 -23.68 85.31 86.29
N SER A 812 -23.74 83.98 86.40
CA SER A 812 -22.86 83.24 87.31
C SER A 812 -21.36 83.43 86.97
N LYS A 813 -21.00 84.06 85.84
CA LYS A 813 -19.67 84.70 85.60
C LYS A 813 -19.51 86.07 86.27
N GLU A 814 -20.58 86.83 86.51
CA GLU A 814 -20.59 88.07 87.29
C GLU A 814 -20.32 87.80 88.79
N ARG A 815 -20.51 86.55 89.25
CA ARG A 815 -19.93 86.04 90.51
C ARG A 815 -18.41 86.16 90.58
N ALA A 816 -17.69 86.38 89.48
CA ALA A 816 -16.27 86.68 89.53
C ALA A 816 -15.97 88.17 89.84
N LEU A 817 -16.89 89.10 89.55
CA LEU A 817 -16.63 90.55 89.69
C LEU A 817 -17.03 91.11 91.06
N GLN A 818 -18.02 90.53 91.74
CA GLN A 818 -18.45 90.98 93.07
C GLN A 818 -17.96 90.08 94.23
N ALA A 819 -17.13 89.08 93.90
CA ALA A 819 -16.09 88.53 94.77
C ALA A 819 -15.16 89.61 95.37
N GLU A 820 -15.33 90.88 95.00
CA GLU A 820 -14.61 92.02 95.56
C GLU A 820 -15.39 92.77 96.67
N SER A 821 -16.73 92.79 96.68
CA SER A 821 -17.47 93.62 97.65
C SER A 821 -17.89 92.87 98.92
N ALA A 822 -18.04 91.54 98.85
CA ALA A 822 -18.09 90.67 100.02
C ALA A 822 -16.80 90.74 100.87
N LEU A 823 -15.70 91.25 100.31
CA LEU A 823 -14.45 91.43 101.02
C LEU A 823 -14.18 92.88 101.48
N ARG A 824 -15.14 93.80 101.29
CA ARG A 824 -15.30 94.89 102.26
C ARG A 824 -16.22 94.36 103.36
N ALA A 825 -15.69 93.57 104.28
CA ALA A 825 -14.88 94.07 105.40
C ALA A 825 -15.51 95.29 106.12
N LEU A 826 -16.82 95.53 105.96
CA LEU A 826 -17.48 96.68 106.60
C LEU A 826 -18.85 96.34 107.19
N LYS A 827 -19.54 95.29 106.74
CA LYS A 827 -20.70 94.77 107.48
C LYS A 827 -20.36 93.75 108.57
N GLU A 828 -19.07 93.51 108.79
CA GLU A 828 -18.55 93.23 110.14
C GLU A 828 -19.03 94.28 111.18
N SER A 829 -19.52 95.46 110.78
CA SER A 829 -20.27 96.39 111.67
C SER A 829 -21.70 95.92 112.05
N SER A 830 -22.41 95.19 111.19
CA SER A 830 -23.79 94.76 111.46
C SER A 830 -23.89 93.50 112.32
N ALA A 831 -22.76 92.83 112.55
CA ALA A 831 -22.64 91.72 113.49
C ALA A 831 -23.00 92.11 114.95
N ASN A 832 -23.21 93.39 115.30
CA ASN A 832 -23.37 93.81 116.69
C ASN A 832 -24.79 94.20 117.16
N GLU A 833 -25.77 94.43 116.27
CA GLU A 833 -27.02 95.11 116.69
C GLU A 833 -28.26 94.20 116.78
N LYS A 834 -28.42 93.22 115.87
CA LYS A 834 -29.67 92.43 115.87
C LYS A 834 -29.69 91.30 116.91
N ALA A 835 -28.52 90.86 117.36
CA ALA A 835 -28.37 89.98 118.52
C ALA A 835 -28.86 90.62 119.85
N LYS A 836 -29.25 91.91 119.88
CA LYS A 836 -29.72 92.63 121.08
C LYS A 836 -31.24 92.82 121.23
N LEU A 837 -32.06 92.58 120.19
CA LEU A 837 -33.47 93.07 120.21
C LEU A 837 -34.59 92.02 120.34
N GLU A 838 -34.41 90.77 119.91
CA GLU A 838 -35.50 89.77 120.04
C GLU A 838 -35.27 88.72 121.13
N SER A 839 -34.16 88.83 121.86
CA SER A 839 -34.08 88.35 123.24
C SER A 839 -34.97 89.13 124.24
N LYS A 840 -35.81 90.09 123.79
CA LYS A 840 -36.65 90.94 124.65
C LYS A 840 -38.18 90.72 124.64
N VAL A 841 -38.79 89.98 123.72
CA VAL A 841 -40.28 89.75 123.75
C VAL A 841 -40.70 88.28 123.70
N LYS A 842 -39.73 87.39 123.67
CA LYS A 842 -39.79 86.09 124.36
C LYS A 842 -39.89 86.25 125.90
N GLN A 843 -40.51 87.34 126.38
CA GLN A 843 -40.75 87.76 127.77
C GLN A 843 -42.22 88.23 127.96
N SER A 844 -43.02 88.08 126.90
CA SER A 844 -44.48 88.23 126.87
C SER A 844 -45.15 86.92 126.43
N GLU A 845 -44.42 85.80 126.34
CA GLU A 845 -44.39 84.85 127.47
C GLU A 845 -45.57 85.03 128.41
N ASP A 846 -46.44 84.04 128.35
CA ASP A 846 -46.69 83.19 129.51
C ASP A 846 -47.39 83.84 130.70
N SER A 847 -47.76 85.12 130.59
CA SER A 847 -48.57 85.82 131.59
C SER A 847 -50.05 85.52 131.45
N THR A 848 -50.58 85.34 130.23
CA THR A 848 -52.05 85.40 130.07
C THR A 848 -52.79 84.08 130.20
N THR A 849 -52.12 82.95 130.04
CA THR A 849 -52.81 81.65 130.18
C THR A 849 -52.35 80.89 131.44
N TYR A 850 -51.16 81.23 131.98
CA TYR A 850 -50.64 80.73 133.27
C TYR A 850 -50.71 81.78 134.41
N MET A 851 -51.35 82.94 134.20
CA MET A 851 -52.45 83.30 135.12
C MET A 851 -53.65 82.44 134.73
N HIS A 852 -53.48 81.13 134.85
CA HIS A 852 -53.79 80.46 136.09
C HIS A 852 -55.26 80.71 136.39
N SER A 853 -56.13 79.72 136.20
CA SER A 853 -56.14 78.59 137.14
C SER A 853 -56.19 79.04 138.63
N MET A 854 -56.71 80.25 138.88
CA MET A 854 -56.93 80.93 140.15
C MET A 854 -58.16 81.84 139.96
N LEU A 855 -59.33 81.37 140.40
CA LEU A 855 -60.72 81.88 140.22
C LEU A 855 -61.50 81.00 139.22
N GLU A 856 -61.62 79.67 139.42
CA GLU A 856 -62.21 78.98 140.59
C GLU A 856 -63.61 79.48 140.94
N GLU A 857 -64.56 78.52 140.91
CA GLU A 857 -65.73 78.43 141.80
C GLU A 857 -66.34 79.76 142.27
N SER A 858 -67.13 80.37 141.38
CA SER A 858 -68.38 81.09 141.67
C SER A 858 -69.12 81.32 140.36
#